data_AF-A0A979FLC7-F1
#
_entry.id   AF-A0A979FLC7-F1
#
_cell.length_a   1.000
_cell.length_b   1.000
_cell.length_c   1.000
_cell.angle_alpha   90.00
_cell.angle_beta   90.00
_cell.angle_gamma   90.00
#
_symmetry.space_group_name_H-M   'P 1'
#
loop_
_entity.id
_entity.type
_entity.pdbx_description
1 polymer ?
#
loop_
_entity_poly.entity_id
_entity_poly.type
_entity_poly.pdbx_seq_one_letter_code
_entity_poly.pdbx_strand_id
1 'polypeptide(L)'
;MKSYLHLHGRYSSSKFRGALLLSTMLILTTVIVCLWVLNQHQQHQDHQPPAPHQPNLYHQQPQDHQPPAPHQPNLYHQQPQDHQPPAPHQPNLYHQQNPLTQNYKHLDSLEAARLLAKYGYLHCPKITTKKRKCGNGDDKEIERSRRRWLVAAAQALRRQQPQEDVLLSAALRHRRRLPHCLRRGGGEQTLNFINDHNLSSDFHNFNFYHKNYVSAKGRVPFEGKVAPHRRTRRSVFTLPGHPLRNRVITWRVGRGHHSSRLGMTLSRAVFSLAFRIWSEVIPSVFVEDLFSPAGDVDVLVGFAARQHLGCSRAFDGVGGELGHALSSSLQAQIHLDDDDLFSIDPDGGTQLLQVAVHEIGHVLGLTHVLRRASVMFAMYSQDEVLELDDEDRRLVQAIHGHCAGRFVTVFDLVTTKSDGSLTYTTFFFRRHRYWMYDNRRRRARPGDPLLVSVGWPGLPDAPDAFVHIWTPGADRSIFFKGTHYYAYDAAEERILPGYPRKISRDFRSSRAPKAPHVPRRPPKIPNERDTTKLEPLEERGTVKRLPSNMDAAFFDKRDGNLYVIKDNLVYGYNVSEERHGCCLPGYPRPLQEEFLPADANTEPISGKLDAVYYSYHFKSLFLFKGREYWQVVSYHPLDPHRTNLISGPHQVHLRWPDVCDTDPVHVRP
;
A
#
# COMPACT_ATOMS: atom_id res chain seq x y z
N MET A 1 40.32 -20.30 -15.78
CA MET A 1 40.36 -21.73 -16.18
C MET A 1 39.21 -21.94 -17.15
N LYS A 2 39.42 -21.70 -18.45
CA LYS A 2 39.76 -22.70 -19.49
C LYS A 2 38.72 -23.83 -19.60
N SER A 3 37.69 -23.58 -20.42
CA SER A 3 37.20 -24.46 -21.50
C SER A 3 35.94 -23.84 -22.12
N TYR A 4 35.70 -24.10 -23.41
CA TYR A 4 34.64 -23.57 -24.29
C TYR A 4 34.95 -22.29 -25.08
N LEU A 5 35.97 -22.41 -25.93
CA LEU A 5 36.01 -21.78 -27.25
C LEU A 5 36.30 -22.87 -28.28
N HIS A 6 35.28 -23.33 -29.00
CA HIS A 6 35.35 -23.79 -30.40
C HIS A 6 34.00 -24.38 -30.81
N LEU A 7 33.26 -23.70 -31.68
CA LEU A 7 32.72 -24.29 -32.92
C LEU A 7 31.89 -23.26 -33.72
N HIS A 8 32.15 -23.28 -35.03
CA HIS A 8 31.44 -22.70 -36.17
C HIS A 8 31.65 -21.24 -36.57
N GLY A 9 32.45 -21.10 -37.63
CA GLY A 9 32.50 -19.92 -38.49
C GLY A 9 31.55 -19.98 -39.69
N ARG A 10 31.57 -18.85 -40.42
CA ARG A 10 31.08 -18.57 -41.78
C ARG A 10 29.58 -18.77 -42.03
N TYR A 11 28.83 -17.66 -41.95
CA TYR A 11 27.58 -17.48 -42.69
C TYR A 11 27.65 -16.24 -43.60
N SER A 12 27.19 -16.46 -44.84
CA SER A 12 27.29 -15.61 -46.03
C SER A 12 26.54 -14.27 -45.91
N SER A 13 27.18 -13.18 -46.35
CA SER A 13 26.64 -11.81 -46.34
C SER A 13 25.59 -11.51 -47.42
N SER A 14 25.23 -12.47 -48.29
CA SER A 14 24.24 -12.25 -49.36
C SER A 14 22.78 -12.50 -48.93
N LYS A 15 22.54 -13.37 -47.93
CA LYS A 15 21.16 -13.69 -47.48
C LYS A 15 20.55 -12.62 -46.56
N PHE A 16 21.38 -11.81 -45.90
CA PHE A 16 20.91 -10.75 -45.00
C PHE A 16 20.38 -9.51 -45.74
N ARG A 17 20.90 -9.23 -46.95
CA ARG A 17 20.43 -8.12 -47.78
C ARG A 17 19.05 -8.37 -48.42
N GLY A 18 18.74 -9.63 -48.75
CA GLY A 18 17.41 -10.00 -49.29
C GLY A 18 16.29 -9.93 -48.23
N ALA A 19 16.57 -10.36 -46.99
CA ALA A 19 15.60 -10.32 -45.91
C ALA A 19 15.29 -8.88 -45.44
N LEU A 20 16.28 -8.00 -45.46
CA LEU A 20 16.09 -6.59 -45.10
C LEU A 20 15.23 -5.84 -46.14
N LEU A 21 15.43 -6.13 -47.44
CA LEU A 21 14.62 -5.55 -48.52
C LEU A 21 13.15 -6.01 -48.50
N LEU A 22 12.90 -7.29 -48.19
CA LEU A 22 11.54 -7.82 -48.03
C LEU A 22 10.83 -7.22 -46.81
N SER A 23 11.54 -7.03 -45.69
CA SER A 23 10.98 -6.39 -44.49
C SER A 23 10.63 -4.92 -44.74
N THR A 24 11.47 -4.17 -45.46
CA THR A 24 11.19 -2.76 -45.77
C THR A 24 10.01 -2.61 -46.75
N MET A 25 9.84 -3.56 -47.68
CA MET A 25 8.70 -3.57 -48.61
C MET A 25 7.38 -3.87 -47.91
N LEU A 26 7.36 -4.79 -46.92
CA LEU A 26 6.15 -5.05 -46.12
C LEU A 26 5.73 -3.87 -45.23
N ILE A 27 6.71 -3.12 -44.70
CA ILE A 27 6.44 -1.93 -43.89
C ILE A 27 5.91 -0.80 -44.79
N LEU A 28 6.44 -0.64 -46.00
CA LEU A 28 5.94 0.37 -46.94
C LEU A 28 4.51 0.08 -47.38
N THR A 29 4.16 -1.18 -47.67
CA THR A 29 2.81 -1.54 -48.09
C THR A 29 1.78 -1.37 -46.98
N THR A 30 2.12 -1.68 -45.72
CA THR A 30 1.23 -1.46 -44.58
C THR A 30 1.00 0.03 -44.29
N VAL A 31 2.01 0.88 -44.46
CA VAL A 31 1.85 2.34 -44.34
C VAL A 31 0.99 2.91 -45.47
N ILE A 32 1.17 2.45 -46.72
CA ILE A 32 0.34 2.89 -47.85
C ILE A 32 -1.12 2.48 -47.67
N VAL A 33 -1.39 1.26 -47.18
CA VAL A 33 -2.76 0.81 -46.89
C VAL A 33 -3.39 1.61 -45.75
N CYS A 34 -2.64 1.94 -44.68
CA CYS A 34 -3.15 2.80 -43.60
C CYS A 34 -3.47 4.22 -44.08
N LEU A 35 -2.63 4.81 -44.92
CA LEU A 35 -2.87 6.13 -45.50
C LEU A 35 -4.06 6.13 -46.46
N TRP A 36 -4.25 5.04 -47.22
CA TRP A 36 -5.43 4.88 -48.08
C TRP A 36 -6.73 4.75 -47.26
N VAL A 37 -6.73 3.99 -46.15
CA VAL A 37 -7.89 3.86 -45.25
C VAL A 37 -8.20 5.18 -44.53
N LEU A 38 -7.19 5.93 -44.09
CA LEU A 38 -7.39 7.26 -43.50
C LEU A 38 -7.97 8.26 -44.51
N ASN A 39 -7.54 8.20 -45.78
CA ASN A 39 -8.06 9.05 -46.84
C ASN A 39 -9.53 8.71 -47.21
N GLN A 40 -9.92 7.43 -47.14
CA GLN A 40 -11.32 7.01 -47.33
C GLN A 40 -12.24 7.47 -46.18
N HIS A 41 -11.72 7.57 -44.96
CA HIS A 41 -12.49 8.04 -43.81
C HIS A 41 -12.73 9.55 -43.81
N GLN A 42 -11.86 10.31 -44.47
CA GLN A 42 -11.94 11.77 -44.56
C GLN A 42 -12.93 12.26 -45.63
N GLN A 43 -13.19 11.47 -46.69
CA GLN A 43 -14.19 11.80 -47.71
C GLN A 43 -15.65 11.58 -47.26
N HIS A 44 -15.89 10.93 -46.12
CA HIS A 44 -17.24 10.65 -45.62
C HIS A 44 -17.79 11.72 -44.65
N GLN A 45 -17.02 12.78 -44.33
CA GLN A 45 -17.44 13.85 -43.40
C GLN A 45 -17.92 15.16 -44.05
N ASP A 46 -17.81 15.34 -45.37
CA ASP A 46 -18.10 16.63 -46.02
C ASP A 46 -19.52 16.78 -46.62
N HIS A 47 -20.44 15.84 -46.38
CA HIS A 47 -21.81 15.94 -46.91
C HIS A 47 -22.90 15.63 -45.86
N GLN A 48 -23.28 16.64 -45.06
CA GLN A 48 -24.67 16.85 -44.63
C GLN A 48 -25.01 18.36 -44.44
N PRO A 49 -26.22 18.81 -44.85
CA PRO A 49 -26.62 20.23 -44.88
C PRO A 49 -27.11 20.78 -43.52
N PRO A 50 -27.19 22.12 -43.33
CA PRO A 50 -27.48 22.74 -42.04
C PRO A 50 -28.99 22.77 -41.71
N ALA A 51 -29.33 22.51 -40.45
CA ALA A 51 -30.68 22.67 -39.89
C ALA A 51 -30.89 24.12 -39.37
N PRO A 52 -32.13 24.66 -39.40
CA PRO A 52 -32.39 26.09 -39.35
C PRO A 52 -32.44 26.68 -37.93
N HIS A 53 -32.06 27.95 -37.85
CA HIS A 53 -32.29 28.86 -36.72
C HIS A 53 -33.75 29.33 -36.62
N GLN A 54 -34.29 29.45 -35.40
CA GLN A 54 -35.13 30.58 -34.89
C GLN A 54 -35.72 30.26 -33.48
N PRO A 55 -36.22 31.24 -32.68
CA PRO A 55 -35.45 32.33 -32.05
C PRO A 55 -35.74 32.49 -30.53
N ASN A 56 -34.91 33.28 -29.84
CA ASN A 56 -35.19 33.85 -28.52
C ASN A 56 -36.25 34.97 -28.64
N LEU A 57 -37.16 35.07 -27.67
CA LEU A 57 -37.97 36.27 -27.41
C LEU A 57 -38.13 36.49 -25.89
N TYR A 58 -37.63 37.63 -25.44
CA TYR A 58 -38.02 38.32 -24.20
C TYR A 58 -39.03 39.43 -24.58
N HIS A 59 -40.18 39.53 -23.90
CA HIS A 59 -40.69 40.77 -23.25
C HIS A 59 -42.09 40.63 -22.62
N GLN A 60 -42.17 41.02 -21.33
CA GLN A 60 -43.17 41.85 -20.61
C GLN A 60 -44.71 41.57 -20.65
N GLN A 61 -45.24 41.19 -19.47
CA GLN A 61 -46.31 41.80 -18.59
C GLN A 61 -47.57 42.50 -19.19
N PRO A 62 -48.60 42.87 -18.37
CA PRO A 62 -49.26 42.23 -17.20
C PRO A 62 -50.82 42.28 -17.30
N GLN A 63 -51.60 41.49 -16.55
CA GLN A 63 -52.99 41.87 -16.22
C GLN A 63 -53.41 41.42 -14.81
N ASP A 64 -53.79 42.43 -14.01
CA ASP A 64 -54.43 42.39 -12.71
C ASP A 64 -55.90 41.92 -12.79
N HIS A 65 -56.38 41.23 -11.75
CA HIS A 65 -57.54 41.63 -10.92
C HIS A 65 -58.03 40.45 -10.02
N GLN A 66 -57.55 40.47 -8.77
CA GLN A 66 -58.22 40.41 -7.45
C GLN A 66 -59.70 39.91 -7.27
N PRO A 67 -60.16 39.61 -6.02
CA PRO A 67 -60.59 38.28 -5.54
C PRO A 67 -62.08 38.21 -5.13
N PRO A 68 -62.51 37.13 -4.42
CA PRO A 68 -62.91 37.38 -3.02
C PRO A 68 -62.47 36.31 -2.01
N ALA A 69 -62.41 36.77 -0.75
CA ALA A 69 -62.12 36.04 0.48
C ALA A 69 -63.44 35.57 1.17
N PRO A 70 -63.51 35.36 2.50
CA PRO A 70 -63.08 34.17 3.26
C PRO A 70 -64.23 33.55 4.09
N HIS A 71 -64.13 32.28 4.52
CA HIS A 71 -64.87 31.78 5.69
C HIS A 71 -64.08 30.73 6.48
N GLN A 72 -63.66 31.11 7.69
CA GLN A 72 -63.43 30.25 8.86
C GLN A 72 -64.76 30.08 9.64
N PRO A 73 -64.82 29.40 10.80
CA PRO A 73 -64.19 28.16 11.27
C PRO A 73 -65.27 27.14 11.72
N ASN A 74 -64.90 25.93 12.14
CA ASN A 74 -65.71 25.21 13.12
C ASN A 74 -64.85 24.40 14.10
N LEU A 75 -64.95 24.82 15.35
CA LEU A 75 -64.59 24.12 16.56
C LEU A 75 -65.62 23.00 16.81
N TYR A 76 -65.16 21.81 17.18
CA TYR A 76 -65.83 21.02 18.20
C TYR A 76 -64.78 20.34 19.10
N HIS A 77 -64.80 20.76 20.36
CA HIS A 77 -64.22 20.06 21.50
C HIS A 77 -64.95 18.72 21.70
N GLN A 78 -64.20 17.66 22.03
CA GLN A 78 -64.50 16.73 23.13
C GLN A 78 -63.36 15.70 23.31
N GLN A 79 -62.59 15.86 24.39
CA GLN A 79 -62.08 14.75 25.24
C GLN A 79 -63.20 14.39 26.24
N PRO A 80 -63.20 13.26 27.00
CA PRO A 80 -62.04 12.45 27.43
C PRO A 80 -62.25 10.90 27.42
N GLN A 81 -61.19 10.11 27.64
CA GLN A 81 -61.08 9.15 28.75
C GLN A 81 -59.80 8.29 28.65
N ASP A 82 -59.22 8.09 29.83
CA ASP A 82 -57.94 7.46 30.13
C ASP A 82 -57.91 5.95 29.86
N HIS A 83 -56.88 5.49 29.15
CA HIS A 83 -56.41 4.11 29.23
C HIS A 83 -54.94 4.08 29.65
N GLN A 84 -54.71 3.54 30.85
CA GLN A 84 -53.40 3.29 31.44
C GLN A 84 -52.53 2.45 30.50
N PRO A 85 -51.21 2.72 30.42
CA PRO A 85 -50.28 1.81 29.76
C PRO A 85 -50.08 0.55 30.64
N PRO A 86 -50.05 -0.66 30.06
CA PRO A 86 -49.70 -1.85 30.84
C PRO A 86 -48.23 -1.80 31.27
N ALA A 87 -48.00 -2.29 32.49
CA ALA A 87 -46.72 -2.32 33.21
C ALA A 87 -45.57 -2.99 32.42
N PRO A 88 -44.31 -2.66 32.71
CA PRO A 88 -43.16 -3.20 32.00
C PRO A 88 -42.99 -4.69 32.29
N HIS A 89 -43.07 -5.51 31.25
CA HIS A 89 -42.64 -6.90 31.32
C HIS A 89 -41.14 -6.96 31.62
N GLN A 90 -40.81 -7.61 32.74
CA GLN A 90 -39.46 -7.95 33.15
C GLN A 90 -38.70 -8.70 32.03
N PRO A 91 -37.40 -8.44 31.79
CA PRO A 91 -36.64 -9.19 30.83
C PRO A 91 -36.39 -10.60 31.36
N ASN A 92 -37.07 -11.59 30.78
CA ASN A 92 -36.78 -13.00 31.01
C ASN A 92 -35.34 -13.31 30.56
N LEU A 93 -34.54 -13.74 31.53
CA LEU A 93 -33.25 -14.40 31.37
C LEU A 93 -33.39 -15.67 30.50
N TYR A 94 -33.19 -15.53 29.19
CA TYR A 94 -32.79 -16.66 28.33
C TYR A 94 -31.33 -16.48 27.91
N HIS A 95 -30.43 -16.70 28.87
CA HIS A 95 -29.03 -16.99 28.57
C HIS A 95 -28.88 -18.51 28.36
N GLN A 96 -29.36 -19.00 27.22
CA GLN A 96 -28.89 -20.26 26.65
C GLN A 96 -28.46 -19.98 25.21
N GLN A 97 -27.15 -19.93 25.00
CA GLN A 97 -26.55 -19.76 23.68
C GLN A 97 -26.94 -20.96 22.82
N ASN A 98 -27.85 -20.75 21.86
CA ASN A 98 -28.24 -21.77 20.89
C ASN A 98 -27.02 -22.16 20.03
N PRO A 99 -26.65 -23.46 19.92
CA PRO A 99 -25.51 -23.92 19.12
C PRO A 99 -25.51 -23.41 17.67
N LEU A 100 -26.70 -23.19 17.10
CA LEU A 100 -26.85 -22.62 15.75
C LEU A 100 -26.33 -21.18 15.68
N THR A 101 -26.64 -20.32 16.66
CA THR A 101 -26.14 -18.93 16.71
C THR A 101 -24.62 -18.83 16.85
N GLN A 102 -24.01 -19.83 17.51
CA GLN A 102 -22.55 -19.91 17.65
C GLN A 102 -21.88 -20.33 16.34
N ASN A 103 -22.51 -21.23 15.57
CA ASN A 103 -22.07 -21.60 14.23
C ASN A 103 -22.19 -20.43 13.23
N TYR A 104 -23.25 -19.62 13.30
CA TYR A 104 -23.41 -18.44 12.42
C TYR A 104 -22.34 -17.37 12.67
N LYS A 105 -22.08 -17.03 13.94
CA LYS A 105 -20.94 -16.17 14.30
C LYS A 105 -19.61 -16.77 13.87
N HIS A 106 -19.55 -18.10 13.74
CA HIS A 106 -18.34 -18.76 13.31
C HIS A 106 -18.02 -18.50 11.85
N LEU A 107 -18.99 -18.71 10.96
CA LEU A 107 -18.84 -18.49 9.53
C LEU A 107 -18.59 -17.02 9.20
N ASP A 108 -19.34 -16.11 9.81
CA ASP A 108 -19.24 -14.65 9.61
C ASP A 108 -17.80 -14.12 9.79
N SER A 109 -17.13 -14.51 10.89
CA SER A 109 -15.75 -14.06 11.14
C SER A 109 -14.71 -14.77 10.27
N LEU A 110 -15.03 -15.96 9.75
CA LEU A 110 -14.14 -16.68 8.83
C LEU A 110 -14.19 -16.06 7.43
N GLU A 111 -15.38 -15.68 6.97
CA GLU A 111 -15.57 -14.91 5.74
C GLU A 111 -14.89 -13.54 5.82
N ALA A 112 -15.02 -12.86 6.96
CA ALA A 112 -14.29 -11.62 7.24
C ALA A 112 -12.76 -11.81 7.12
N ALA A 113 -12.22 -12.86 7.74
CA ALA A 113 -10.79 -13.17 7.66
C ALA A 113 -10.34 -13.51 6.22
N ARG A 114 -11.17 -14.22 5.45
CA ARG A 114 -10.89 -14.54 4.04
C ARG A 114 -10.87 -13.29 3.17
N LEU A 115 -11.83 -12.39 3.36
CA LEU A 115 -11.90 -11.12 2.64
C LEU A 115 -10.63 -10.30 2.86
N LEU A 116 -10.26 -10.08 4.13
CA LEU A 116 -9.07 -9.30 4.47
C LEU A 116 -7.80 -9.95 3.91
N ALA A 117 -7.71 -11.29 3.91
CA ALA A 117 -6.57 -12.00 3.33
C ALA A 117 -6.50 -11.86 1.80
N LYS A 118 -7.65 -11.94 1.10
CA LYS A 118 -7.77 -11.78 -0.36
C LYS A 118 -7.23 -10.43 -0.83
N TYR A 119 -7.50 -9.37 -0.07
CA TYR A 119 -7.06 -8.01 -0.39
C TYR A 119 -5.70 -7.63 0.20
N GLY A 120 -5.02 -8.56 0.88
CA GLY A 120 -3.69 -8.32 1.41
C GLY A 120 -3.64 -7.46 2.68
N TYR A 121 -4.72 -7.44 3.46
CA TYR A 121 -4.81 -6.79 4.78
C TYR A 121 -4.61 -7.78 5.93
N LEU A 122 -4.50 -9.07 5.58
CA LEU A 122 -4.27 -10.17 6.49
C LEU A 122 -3.21 -11.10 5.90
N HIS A 123 -2.03 -11.13 6.51
CA HIS A 123 -0.85 -11.80 5.93
C HIS A 123 -0.59 -13.18 6.54
N CYS A 124 -0.65 -14.22 5.71
CA CYS A 124 -0.26 -15.57 6.10
C CYS A 124 1.26 -15.76 5.90
N PRO A 125 1.98 -16.40 6.84
CA PRO A 125 3.39 -16.71 6.64
C PRO A 125 3.60 -17.67 5.45
N LYS A 126 4.52 -17.31 4.55
CA LYS A 126 5.24 -18.16 3.58
C LYS A 126 5.96 -19.27 4.34
N ILE A 127 5.51 -20.50 4.11
CA ILE A 127 6.14 -21.71 4.62
C ILE A 127 7.01 -22.26 3.49
N THR A 128 8.32 -21.99 3.53
CA THR A 128 9.26 -22.56 2.54
C THR A 128 9.79 -23.89 3.06
N THR A 129 9.39 -25.00 2.44
CA THR A 129 10.02 -26.30 2.69
C THR A 129 11.25 -26.42 1.81
N LYS A 130 12.43 -26.68 2.42
CA LYS A 130 13.51 -27.29 1.63
C LYS A 130 13.05 -28.71 1.32
N LYS A 131 12.67 -28.98 0.06
CA LYS A 131 12.24 -30.29 -0.49
C LYS A 131 13.08 -31.50 -0.05
N ARG A 132 14.28 -31.29 0.51
CA ARG A 132 15.17 -32.35 1.00
C ARG A 132 14.92 -32.82 2.44
N LYS A 133 14.13 -32.13 3.28
CA LYS A 133 13.96 -32.46 4.72
C LYS A 133 12.54 -32.82 5.17
N CYS A 134 11.52 -32.50 4.37
CA CYS A 134 10.15 -32.92 4.60
C CYS A 134 9.70 -33.66 3.31
N GLY A 135 9.04 -34.80 3.46
CA GLY A 135 8.75 -35.71 2.34
C GLY A 135 7.55 -35.27 1.48
N ASN A 136 7.06 -36.13 0.58
CA ASN A 136 5.94 -35.86 -0.35
C ASN A 136 4.57 -35.51 0.31
N GLY A 137 4.48 -35.32 1.63
CA GLY A 137 3.27 -34.89 2.35
C GLY A 137 3.15 -33.37 2.56
N ASP A 138 4.07 -32.58 1.99
CA ASP A 138 4.32 -31.18 2.34
C ASP A 138 3.22 -30.20 1.93
N ASP A 139 2.66 -30.33 0.73
CA ASP A 139 1.65 -29.38 0.23
C ASP A 139 0.36 -29.43 1.09
N LYS A 140 -0.02 -30.64 1.54
CA LYS A 140 -1.17 -30.82 2.45
C LYS A 140 -0.93 -30.20 3.82
N GLU A 141 0.30 -30.18 4.33
CA GLU A 141 0.61 -29.60 5.64
C GLU A 141 0.75 -28.07 5.58
N ILE A 142 1.28 -27.52 4.48
CA ILE A 142 1.24 -26.09 4.19
C ILE A 142 -0.21 -25.62 4.16
N GLU A 143 -1.06 -26.34 3.43
CA GLU A 143 -2.48 -26.02 3.30
C GLU A 143 -3.23 -26.10 4.65
N ARG A 144 -2.98 -27.14 5.46
CA ARG A 144 -3.50 -27.21 6.84
C ARG A 144 -3.03 -26.05 7.71
N SER A 145 -1.77 -25.61 7.54
CA SER A 145 -1.23 -24.48 8.30
C SER A 145 -1.88 -23.16 7.91
N ARG A 146 -2.15 -22.94 6.62
CA ARG A 146 -2.92 -21.78 6.11
C ARG A 146 -4.33 -21.77 6.72
N ARG A 147 -5.02 -22.91 6.73
CA ARG A 147 -6.35 -23.05 7.36
C ARG A 147 -6.35 -22.74 8.85
N ARG A 148 -5.38 -23.29 9.61
CA ARG A 148 -5.25 -23.02 11.05
C ARG A 148 -5.01 -21.53 11.33
N TRP A 149 -4.21 -20.88 10.49
CA TRP A 149 -3.98 -19.44 10.59
C TRP A 149 -5.25 -18.62 10.34
N LEU A 150 -6.02 -18.93 9.28
CA LEU A 150 -7.30 -18.28 8.99
C LEU A 150 -8.31 -18.43 10.14
N VAL A 151 -8.40 -19.63 10.74
CA VAL A 151 -9.27 -19.85 11.91
C VAL A 151 -8.83 -19.02 13.11
N ALA A 152 -7.52 -18.89 13.34
CA ALA A 152 -7.00 -18.04 14.41
C ALA A 152 -7.28 -16.54 14.17
N ALA A 153 -7.17 -16.07 12.92
CA ALA A 153 -7.54 -14.71 12.53
C ALA A 153 -9.04 -14.47 12.75
N ALA A 154 -9.90 -15.39 12.32
CA ALA A 154 -11.34 -15.33 12.55
C ALA A 154 -11.70 -15.27 14.04
N GLN A 155 -10.99 -16.03 14.88
CA GLN A 155 -11.16 -15.97 16.34
C GLN A 155 -10.76 -14.62 16.94
N ALA A 156 -9.72 -13.98 16.38
CA ALA A 156 -9.31 -12.64 16.82
C ALA A 156 -10.35 -11.58 16.46
N LEU A 157 -10.90 -11.63 15.24
CA LEU A 157 -11.98 -10.73 14.79
C LEU A 157 -13.22 -10.81 15.70
N ARG A 158 -13.61 -12.02 16.14
CA ARG A 158 -14.74 -12.20 17.08
C ARG A 158 -14.55 -11.50 18.41
N ARG A 159 -13.31 -11.39 18.88
CA ARG A 159 -13.02 -10.74 20.17
C ARG A 159 -13.07 -9.22 20.08
N GLN A 160 -13.42 -8.66 18.92
CA GLN A 160 -13.51 -7.21 18.67
C GLN A 160 -12.24 -6.48 19.12
N GLN A 161 -11.08 -7.11 18.98
CA GLN A 161 -9.83 -6.47 19.37
C GLN A 161 -9.40 -5.56 18.20
N PRO A 162 -9.31 -4.23 18.37
CA PRO A 162 -9.64 -3.29 17.30
C PRO A 162 -8.48 -2.92 16.37
N GLN A 163 -7.40 -3.69 16.27
CA GLN A 163 -6.16 -3.18 15.64
C GLN A 163 -5.41 -4.22 14.82
N GLU A 164 -4.73 -3.79 13.75
CA GLU A 164 -3.82 -4.61 12.92
C GLU A 164 -2.83 -5.44 13.77
N ASP A 165 -2.38 -4.87 14.89
CA ASP A 165 -1.49 -5.51 15.88
C ASP A 165 -2.05 -6.80 16.49
N VAL A 166 -3.38 -6.95 16.51
CA VAL A 166 -4.07 -8.13 17.06
C VAL A 166 -4.01 -9.29 16.07
N LEU A 167 -4.22 -9.00 14.78
CA LEU A 167 -4.11 -9.97 13.70
C LEU A 167 -2.65 -10.42 13.55
N LEU A 168 -1.70 -9.50 13.75
CA LEU A 168 -0.28 -9.82 13.88
C LEU A 168 0.01 -10.69 15.10
N SER A 169 -0.57 -10.38 16.26
CA SER A 169 -0.43 -11.20 17.48
C SER A 169 -0.97 -12.63 17.26
N ALA A 170 -2.04 -12.78 16.48
CA ALA A 170 -2.55 -14.09 16.06
C ALA A 170 -1.55 -14.83 15.15
N ALA A 171 -0.93 -14.12 14.20
CA ALA A 171 0.13 -14.67 13.33
C ALA A 171 1.38 -15.11 14.12
N LEU A 172 1.84 -14.30 15.08
CA LEU A 172 2.98 -14.60 15.97
C LEU A 172 2.68 -15.78 16.90
N ARG A 173 1.44 -15.92 17.40
CA ARG A 173 1.01 -17.09 18.17
C ARG A 173 0.97 -18.36 17.29
N HIS A 174 0.59 -18.24 16.01
CA HIS A 174 0.59 -19.36 15.08
C HIS A 174 2.02 -19.90 14.80
N ARG A 175 3.04 -19.04 14.74
CA ARG A 175 4.46 -19.45 14.67
C ARG A 175 4.84 -20.45 15.76
N ARG A 176 4.30 -20.29 16.98
CA ARG A 176 4.54 -21.19 18.12
C ARG A 176 3.78 -22.53 18.02
N ARG A 177 2.94 -22.76 17.00
CA ARG A 177 2.16 -24.00 16.82
C ARG A 177 2.50 -24.78 15.55
N LEU A 178 3.47 -24.33 14.74
CA LEU A 178 3.92 -25.07 13.56
C LEU A 178 4.66 -26.37 13.93
N PRO A 179 4.45 -27.49 13.19
CA PRO A 179 5.15 -28.76 13.38
C PRO A 179 6.68 -28.66 13.42
N HIS A 180 7.34 -29.58 14.14
CA HIS A 180 8.79 -29.59 14.35
C HIS A 180 9.61 -29.69 13.05
N CYS A 181 9.12 -30.38 12.04
CA CYS A 181 9.79 -30.50 10.74
C CYS A 181 9.86 -29.16 9.97
N LEU A 182 8.84 -28.31 10.12
CA LEU A 182 8.82 -26.93 9.61
C LEU A 182 9.63 -25.95 10.49
N ARG A 183 10.17 -26.42 11.63
CA ARG A 183 11.07 -25.68 12.53
C ARG A 183 12.54 -26.08 12.40
N ARG A 184 12.83 -27.32 11.99
CA ARG A 184 14.14 -27.99 12.15
C ARG A 184 15.03 -28.00 10.89
N GLY A 185 14.84 -27.06 9.97
CA GLY A 185 15.89 -26.69 9.03
C GLY A 185 16.98 -25.92 9.79
N GLY A 186 18.06 -26.61 10.21
CA GLY A 186 19.16 -25.99 10.95
C GLY A 186 19.67 -24.69 10.31
N GLY A 187 19.73 -23.64 11.13
CA GLY A 187 19.89 -22.23 10.75
C GLY A 187 18.52 -21.56 10.69
N GLU A 188 18.24 -20.62 11.60
CA GLU A 188 16.98 -19.85 11.72
C GLU A 188 16.27 -19.69 10.37
N GLN A 189 15.27 -20.54 10.11
CA GLN A 189 14.40 -20.39 8.95
C GLN A 189 13.38 -19.30 9.29
N THR A 190 13.54 -18.16 8.65
CA THR A 190 12.60 -17.05 8.66
C THR A 190 11.37 -17.41 7.84
N LEU A 191 10.19 -17.40 8.48
CA LEU A 191 8.91 -17.43 7.80
C LEU A 191 8.70 -16.03 7.21
N ASN A 192 8.86 -15.88 5.90
CA ASN A 192 8.44 -14.66 5.19
C ASN A 192 6.91 -14.64 5.15
N PHE A 193 6.26 -13.53 4.88
CA PHE A 193 4.80 -13.48 4.72
C PHE A 193 4.48 -13.04 3.29
N ILE A 194 3.60 -13.74 2.58
CA ILE A 194 3.23 -13.40 1.20
C ILE A 194 1.71 -13.21 1.10
N ASN A 195 1.31 -12.19 0.36
CA ASN A 195 -0.03 -12.05 -0.22
C ASN A 195 -0.16 -13.02 -1.38
N ASP A 196 -0.67 -14.20 -1.10
CA ASP A 196 -0.87 -15.23 -2.11
C ASP A 196 -2.26 -15.01 -2.74
N HIS A 197 -2.32 -14.29 -3.87
CA HIS A 197 -3.56 -14.08 -4.63
C HIS A 197 -4.20 -15.42 -5.09
N ASN A 198 -3.47 -16.54 -5.02
CA ASN A 198 -3.96 -17.89 -5.30
C ASN A 198 -4.68 -18.58 -4.12
N LEU A 199 -4.84 -17.93 -2.97
CA LEU A 199 -5.71 -18.44 -1.89
C LEU A 199 -7.19 -18.58 -2.32
N SER A 200 -7.58 -18.07 -3.49
CA SER A 200 -8.93 -18.24 -4.04
C SER A 200 -9.11 -19.53 -4.85
N SER A 201 -8.07 -20.05 -5.53
CA SER A 201 -8.22 -21.22 -6.41
C SER A 201 -8.30 -22.54 -5.63
N ASP A 202 -7.54 -22.65 -4.54
CA ASP A 202 -7.33 -23.93 -3.81
C ASP A 202 -8.49 -24.30 -2.85
N PHE A 203 -9.54 -23.48 -2.78
CA PHE A 203 -10.61 -23.60 -1.76
C PHE A 203 -12.02 -23.84 -2.32
N HIS A 204 -12.14 -24.18 -3.61
CA HIS A 204 -13.42 -24.52 -4.28
C HIS A 204 -14.26 -25.58 -3.53
N ASN A 205 -13.68 -26.38 -2.64
CA ASN A 205 -14.37 -27.43 -1.88
C ASN A 205 -15.07 -26.99 -0.58
N PHE A 206 -14.99 -25.73 -0.16
CA PHE A 206 -15.77 -25.22 1.00
C PHE A 206 -17.14 -24.60 0.62
N ASN A 207 -17.42 -24.45 -0.68
CA ASN A 207 -18.68 -23.91 -1.23
C ASN A 207 -19.95 -24.72 -0.91
N PHE A 208 -19.80 -25.89 -0.28
CA PHE A 208 -20.94 -26.74 0.07
C PHE A 208 -21.79 -26.16 1.21
N TYR A 209 -21.21 -25.38 2.13
CA TYR A 209 -21.97 -24.80 3.25
C TYR A 209 -22.72 -23.52 2.89
N HIS A 210 -22.23 -22.72 1.93
CA HIS A 210 -22.91 -21.50 1.48
C HIS A 210 -24.16 -21.81 0.62
N LYS A 211 -24.13 -22.90 -0.18
CA LYS A 211 -25.32 -23.39 -0.90
C LYS A 211 -26.46 -23.82 0.03
N ASN A 212 -26.13 -24.30 1.23
CA ASN A 212 -27.12 -24.68 2.25
C ASN A 212 -27.61 -23.50 3.09
N TYR A 213 -26.86 -22.38 3.16
CA TYR A 213 -27.29 -21.13 3.82
C TYR A 213 -28.52 -20.51 3.13
N VAL A 214 -28.51 -20.46 1.78
CA VAL A 214 -29.64 -19.95 0.98
C VAL A 214 -30.86 -20.88 1.08
N SER A 215 -30.67 -22.17 1.34
CA SER A 215 -31.77 -23.14 1.44
C SER A 215 -32.47 -23.16 2.81
N ALA A 216 -31.86 -22.61 3.86
CA ALA A 216 -32.37 -22.66 5.24
C ALA A 216 -33.20 -21.42 5.65
N LYS A 217 -33.12 -20.31 4.90
CA LYS A 217 -34.09 -19.21 4.99
C LYS A 217 -35.09 -19.38 3.83
N GLY A 218 -36.30 -19.85 4.18
CA GLY A 218 -37.45 -20.13 3.32
C GLY A 218 -37.36 -19.75 1.84
N ARG A 219 -37.36 -20.77 0.97
CA ARG A 219 -37.73 -20.63 -0.45
C ARG A 219 -39.18 -20.16 -0.54
N VAL A 220 -39.39 -18.94 -1.01
CA VAL A 220 -40.59 -18.66 -1.82
C VAL A 220 -40.17 -18.98 -3.26
N PRO A 221 -40.83 -19.90 -3.99
CA PRO A 221 -40.43 -20.23 -5.35
C PRO A 221 -40.76 -19.06 -6.28
N PHE A 222 -39.76 -18.48 -6.94
CA PHE A 222 -39.98 -17.57 -8.05
C PHE A 222 -39.79 -18.34 -9.36
N GLU A 223 -40.87 -18.92 -9.87
CA GLU A 223 -40.95 -19.30 -11.28
C GLU A 223 -41.26 -18.04 -12.09
N GLY A 224 -40.21 -17.34 -12.51
CA GLY A 224 -40.30 -16.23 -13.44
C GLY A 224 -39.00 -16.13 -14.19
N LYS A 225 -39.01 -16.45 -15.49
CA LYS A 225 -37.88 -16.23 -16.40
C LYS A 225 -37.49 -14.74 -16.31
N VAL A 226 -36.35 -14.44 -15.70
CA VAL A 226 -35.81 -13.07 -15.65
C VAL A 226 -35.35 -12.72 -17.06
N ALA A 227 -36.14 -11.88 -17.74
CA ALA A 227 -35.74 -11.24 -18.99
C ALA A 227 -34.56 -10.28 -18.74
N PRO A 228 -33.67 -10.05 -19.72
CA PRO A 228 -32.52 -9.18 -19.55
C PRO A 228 -32.99 -7.73 -19.43
N HIS A 229 -33.09 -7.21 -18.21
CA HIS A 229 -33.36 -5.81 -17.97
C HIS A 229 -32.09 -4.95 -17.99
N ARG A 230 -32.29 -3.73 -18.47
CA ARG A 230 -31.31 -2.81 -19.04
C ARG A 230 -30.45 -2.17 -17.94
N ARG A 231 -29.15 -2.08 -18.22
CA ARG A 231 -28.03 -1.53 -17.40
C ARG A 231 -28.41 -0.29 -16.56
N THR A 232 -28.07 -0.31 -15.27
CA THR A 232 -28.54 0.60 -14.22
C THR A 232 -27.63 1.81 -13.96
N ARG A 233 -28.26 2.97 -13.76
CA ARG A 233 -27.68 4.29 -13.49
C ARG A 233 -27.84 4.56 -11.98
N ARG A 234 -26.75 4.73 -11.22
CA ARG A 234 -26.81 5.30 -9.85
C ARG A 234 -27.31 6.74 -9.94
N SER A 235 -28.10 7.15 -8.95
CA SER A 235 -28.75 8.46 -8.90
C SER A 235 -27.77 9.62 -9.14
N VAL A 236 -28.14 10.53 -10.04
CA VAL A 236 -27.28 11.62 -10.55
C VAL A 236 -27.20 12.84 -9.61
N PHE A 237 -27.86 12.80 -8.45
CA PHE A 237 -27.87 13.93 -7.53
C PHE A 237 -27.24 13.55 -6.18
N THR A 238 -25.94 13.85 -6.05
CA THR A 238 -25.28 14.05 -4.76
C THR A 238 -25.16 15.58 -4.60
N LEU A 239 -25.89 16.17 -3.64
CA LEU A 239 -25.64 17.56 -3.26
C LEU A 239 -24.18 17.67 -2.81
N PRO A 240 -23.43 18.72 -3.16
CA PRO A 240 -22.06 18.89 -2.70
C PRO A 240 -22.08 19.08 -1.18
N GLY A 241 -21.95 17.98 -0.44
CA GLY A 241 -21.75 18.00 1.00
C GLY A 241 -20.36 18.55 1.31
N HIS A 242 -20.20 19.10 2.52
CA HIS A 242 -18.89 19.50 3.00
C HIS A 242 -18.02 18.24 3.21
N PRO A 243 -16.87 18.11 2.53
CA PRO A 243 -16.02 16.94 2.69
C PRO A 243 -15.45 16.87 4.12
N LEU A 244 -15.41 15.67 4.70
CA LEU A 244 -14.78 15.43 6.00
C LEU A 244 -13.25 15.53 5.89
N ARG A 245 -12.67 16.70 6.18
CA ARG A 245 -11.22 16.95 6.06
C ARG A 245 -10.42 16.63 7.33
N ASN A 246 -11.04 15.97 8.31
CA ASN A 246 -10.36 15.61 9.55
C ASN A 246 -9.27 14.57 9.27
N ARG A 247 -8.12 14.72 9.93
CA ARG A 247 -7.02 13.74 9.86
C ARG A 247 -7.42 12.38 10.43
N VAL A 248 -8.31 12.36 11.42
CA VAL A 248 -8.88 11.15 12.01
C VAL A 248 -10.38 11.22 11.81
N ILE A 249 -10.94 10.22 11.14
CA ILE A 249 -12.38 10.12 10.84
C ILE A 249 -12.91 8.86 11.52
N THR A 250 -13.87 9.03 12.42
CA THR A 250 -14.52 7.93 13.13
C THR A 250 -15.69 7.37 12.33
N TRP A 251 -15.89 6.05 12.39
CA TRP A 251 -17.00 5.41 11.69
C TRP A 251 -17.61 4.26 12.50
N ARG A 252 -18.86 3.92 12.20
CA ARG A 252 -19.59 2.81 12.84
C ARG A 252 -20.68 2.22 11.95
N VAL A 253 -20.81 0.90 11.95
CA VAL A 253 -22.04 0.21 11.47
C VAL A 253 -23.13 0.28 12.55
N GLY A 254 -24.29 0.84 12.19
CA GLY A 254 -25.42 1.02 13.10
C GLY A 254 -25.92 -0.30 13.68
N ARG A 255 -25.98 -0.40 15.01
CA ARG A 255 -26.38 -1.65 15.70
C ARG A 255 -27.82 -2.07 15.37
N GLY A 256 -28.73 -1.11 15.18
CA GLY A 256 -30.13 -1.33 14.80
C GLY A 256 -30.40 -1.34 13.29
N HIS A 257 -29.39 -1.08 12.47
CA HIS A 257 -29.50 -0.89 11.02
C HIS A 257 -28.42 -1.69 10.30
N HIS A 258 -28.26 -2.95 10.69
CA HIS A 258 -27.35 -3.88 10.04
C HIS A 258 -28.11 -4.74 9.03
N SER A 259 -27.40 -5.28 8.04
CA SER A 259 -28.04 -6.08 7.01
C SER A 259 -28.77 -7.28 7.61
N SER A 260 -29.96 -7.58 7.11
CA SER A 260 -30.73 -8.78 7.46
C SER A 260 -30.09 -10.08 6.95
N ARG A 261 -29.14 -9.98 6.02
CA ARG A 261 -28.51 -11.11 5.31
C ARG A 261 -27.04 -11.29 5.65
N LEU A 262 -26.32 -10.22 5.95
CA LEU A 262 -24.89 -10.25 6.30
C LEU A 262 -24.68 -10.12 7.80
N GLY A 263 -23.72 -10.88 8.33
CA GLY A 263 -23.35 -10.77 9.73
C GLY A 263 -22.58 -9.47 10.02
N MET A 264 -22.77 -8.95 11.23
CA MET A 264 -22.13 -7.70 11.67
C MET A 264 -20.60 -7.75 11.59
N THR A 265 -19.95 -8.90 11.85
CA THR A 265 -18.49 -8.98 11.79
C THR A 265 -18.00 -8.83 10.35
N LEU A 266 -18.68 -9.48 9.41
CA LEU A 266 -18.35 -9.38 7.99
C LEU A 266 -18.60 -7.97 7.46
N SER A 267 -19.76 -7.37 7.74
CA SER A 267 -20.04 -5.98 7.33
C SER A 267 -18.97 -5.02 7.85
N ARG A 268 -18.61 -5.11 9.13
CA ARG A 268 -17.54 -4.27 9.73
C ARG A 268 -16.19 -4.50 9.05
N ALA A 269 -15.83 -5.74 8.73
CA ALA A 269 -14.59 -6.03 8.02
C ALA A 269 -14.58 -5.45 6.59
N VAL A 270 -15.71 -5.51 5.88
CA VAL A 270 -15.85 -4.89 4.56
C VAL A 270 -15.68 -3.38 4.64
N PHE A 271 -16.35 -2.71 5.58
CA PHE A 271 -16.23 -1.26 5.74
C PHE A 271 -14.84 -0.84 6.22
N SER A 272 -14.23 -1.57 7.16
CA SER A 272 -12.85 -1.34 7.56
C SER A 272 -11.88 -1.41 6.38
N LEU A 273 -12.09 -2.36 5.47
CA LEU A 273 -11.32 -2.49 4.24
C LEU A 273 -11.60 -1.34 3.27
N ALA A 274 -12.88 -0.99 3.05
CA ALA A 274 -13.28 0.09 2.16
C ALA A 274 -12.73 1.46 2.58
N PHE A 275 -12.81 1.78 3.88
CA PHE A 275 -12.18 2.97 4.44
C PHE A 275 -10.68 2.94 4.28
N ARG A 276 -10.06 1.77 4.49
CA ARG A 276 -8.62 1.68 4.37
C ARG A 276 -8.13 1.92 2.93
N ILE A 277 -8.81 1.37 1.92
CA ILE A 277 -8.48 1.62 0.50
C ILE A 277 -8.33 3.12 0.21
N TRP A 278 -9.18 3.97 0.81
CA TRP A 278 -9.03 5.42 0.70
C TRP A 278 -7.85 5.97 1.52
N SER A 279 -7.64 5.54 2.78
CA SER A 279 -6.48 5.99 3.57
C SER A 279 -5.11 5.63 2.99
N GLU A 280 -5.04 4.69 2.05
CA GLU A 280 -3.81 4.37 1.33
C GLU A 280 -3.38 5.47 0.36
N VAL A 281 -4.27 6.42 0.04
CA VAL A 281 -4.02 7.49 -0.95
C VAL A 281 -4.24 8.91 -0.40
N ILE A 282 -4.73 9.07 0.84
CA ILE A 282 -4.90 10.37 1.51
C ILE A 282 -4.35 10.38 2.94
N PRO A 283 -4.05 11.56 3.52
CA PRO A 283 -3.52 11.66 4.89
C PRO A 283 -4.50 11.25 6.00
N SER A 284 -5.77 11.06 5.69
CA SER A 284 -6.83 10.76 6.65
C SER A 284 -6.79 9.29 7.06
N VAL A 285 -6.88 9.03 8.37
CA VAL A 285 -7.02 7.68 8.94
C VAL A 285 -8.44 7.48 9.45
N PHE A 286 -8.93 6.24 9.31
CA PHE A 286 -10.30 5.88 9.68
C PHE A 286 -10.30 4.94 10.88
N VAL A 287 -11.08 5.28 11.90
CA VAL A 287 -11.13 4.53 13.16
C VAL A 287 -12.55 4.06 13.43
N GLU A 288 -12.72 2.76 13.63
CA GLU A 288 -14.01 2.24 14.07
C GLU A 288 -14.25 2.61 15.53
N ASP A 289 -15.26 3.42 15.79
CA ASP A 289 -15.69 3.77 17.14
C ASP A 289 -16.93 2.95 17.49
N LEU A 290 -16.86 2.09 18.51
CA LEU A 290 -17.99 1.27 18.98
C LEU A 290 -18.59 1.74 20.31
N PHE A 291 -17.99 2.75 20.94
CA PHE A 291 -18.23 3.12 22.33
C PHE A 291 -18.91 4.48 22.48
N SER A 292 -18.55 5.46 21.65
CA SER A 292 -19.14 6.80 21.71
C SER A 292 -20.62 6.79 21.34
N PRO A 293 -21.43 7.78 21.74
CA PRO A 293 -22.79 7.97 21.22
C PRO A 293 -22.81 7.99 19.68
N ALA A 294 -23.88 7.49 19.06
CA ALA A 294 -23.95 7.43 17.59
C ALA A 294 -23.92 8.82 16.93
N GLY A 295 -24.42 9.86 17.60
CA GLY A 295 -24.37 11.23 17.11
C GLY A 295 -22.97 11.86 17.10
N ASP A 296 -22.01 11.27 17.81
CA ASP A 296 -20.64 11.80 17.92
C ASP A 296 -19.66 11.13 16.94
N VAL A 297 -20.13 10.13 16.17
CA VAL A 297 -19.33 9.42 15.16
C VAL A 297 -19.39 10.18 13.83
N ASP A 298 -18.26 10.39 13.16
CA ASP A 298 -18.24 11.18 11.92
C ASP A 298 -19.02 10.52 10.77
N VAL A 299 -18.94 9.18 10.64
CA VAL A 299 -19.61 8.41 9.58
C VAL A 299 -20.46 7.27 10.14
N LEU A 300 -21.79 7.35 9.98
CA LEU A 300 -22.70 6.25 10.31
C LEU A 300 -23.07 5.44 9.08
N VAL A 301 -22.93 4.13 9.18
CA VAL A 301 -23.30 3.18 8.11
C VAL A 301 -24.58 2.45 8.51
N GLY A 302 -25.57 2.41 7.63
CA GLY A 302 -26.83 1.71 7.84
C GLY A 302 -27.31 0.95 6.61
N PHE A 303 -27.91 -0.22 6.85
CA PHE A 303 -28.66 -0.98 5.87
C PHE A 303 -30.15 -0.80 6.13
N ALA A 304 -30.91 -0.49 5.10
CA ALA A 304 -32.36 -0.38 5.21
C ALA A 304 -33.03 -0.55 3.85
N ALA A 305 -34.31 -0.91 3.86
CA ALA A 305 -35.11 -1.03 2.64
C ALA A 305 -36.11 0.12 2.53
N ARG A 306 -36.41 0.54 1.30
CA ARG A 306 -37.48 1.50 0.97
C ARG A 306 -37.36 2.81 1.75
N GLN A 307 -38.43 3.30 2.37
CA GLN A 307 -38.40 4.47 3.25
C GLN A 307 -37.68 4.11 4.55
N HIS A 308 -36.61 4.82 4.88
CA HIS A 308 -35.73 4.42 5.97
C HIS A 308 -35.09 5.60 6.71
N LEU A 309 -34.67 5.37 7.96
CA LEU A 309 -33.77 6.23 8.75
C LEU A 309 -34.16 7.72 8.84
N GLY A 310 -35.44 8.07 8.63
CA GLY A 310 -35.84 9.48 8.49
C GLY A 310 -35.25 10.19 7.26
N CYS A 311 -34.66 9.44 6.33
CA CYS A 311 -34.11 9.90 5.06
C CYS A 311 -35.25 10.24 4.08
N SER A 312 -35.15 11.36 3.37
CA SER A 312 -36.15 11.74 2.35
C SER A 312 -36.02 10.96 1.04
N ARG A 313 -34.93 10.20 0.87
CA ARG A 313 -34.64 9.39 -0.32
C ARG A 313 -34.92 7.92 -0.04
N ALA A 314 -36.10 7.47 -0.43
CA ALA A 314 -36.46 6.05 -0.34
C ALA A 314 -35.71 5.22 -1.40
N PHE A 315 -35.31 4.00 -1.04
CA PHE A 315 -34.80 3.02 -2.01
C PHE A 315 -35.92 2.44 -2.88
N ASP A 316 -35.56 2.03 -4.10
CA ASP A 316 -36.46 1.48 -5.11
C ASP A 316 -36.57 -0.06 -5.07
N GLY A 317 -35.73 -0.72 -4.27
CA GLY A 317 -35.67 -2.16 -4.10
C GLY A 317 -34.64 -2.82 -5.03
N VAL A 318 -34.74 -4.14 -5.18
CA VAL A 318 -33.71 -4.97 -5.83
C VAL A 318 -33.24 -4.43 -7.19
N GLY A 319 -31.91 -4.27 -7.33
CA GLY A 319 -31.22 -3.97 -8.58
C GLY A 319 -31.19 -2.50 -8.98
N GLY A 320 -31.81 -1.61 -8.19
CA GLY A 320 -31.87 -0.17 -8.43
C GLY A 320 -30.72 0.62 -7.80
N GLU A 321 -31.06 1.58 -6.93
CA GLU A 321 -30.10 2.35 -6.15
C GLU A 321 -29.50 1.49 -5.02
N LEU A 322 -28.31 0.94 -5.27
CA LEU A 322 -27.61 0.06 -4.31
C LEU A 322 -27.26 0.76 -2.99
N GLY A 323 -27.13 2.08 -2.99
CA GLY A 323 -26.76 2.86 -1.84
C GLY A 323 -26.65 4.34 -2.17
N HIS A 324 -26.54 5.14 -1.12
CA HIS A 324 -26.19 6.56 -1.22
C HIS A 324 -25.48 7.04 0.05
N ALA A 325 -24.66 8.06 -0.12
CA ALA A 325 -24.12 8.84 0.98
C ALA A 325 -24.82 10.19 1.13
N LEU A 326 -25.06 10.58 2.38
CA LEU A 326 -25.57 11.88 2.77
C LEU A 326 -24.53 12.54 3.67
N SER A 327 -24.07 13.72 3.31
CA SER A 327 -23.17 14.49 4.16
C SER A 327 -23.87 15.74 4.64
N SER A 328 -24.04 15.86 5.97
CA SER A 328 -24.46 17.09 6.62
C SER A 328 -23.23 17.80 7.21
N SER A 329 -23.39 19.04 7.68
CA SER A 329 -22.32 19.77 8.36
C SER A 329 -21.88 19.14 9.69
N LEU A 330 -22.67 18.22 10.26
CA LEU A 330 -22.43 17.62 11.57
C LEU A 330 -22.02 16.15 11.50
N GLN A 331 -22.53 15.39 10.54
CA GLN A 331 -22.31 13.95 10.42
C GLN A 331 -22.56 13.48 8.98
N ALA A 332 -21.72 12.56 8.50
CA ALA A 332 -21.94 11.83 7.27
C ALA A 332 -22.65 10.49 7.53
N GLN A 333 -23.48 10.07 6.59
CA GLN A 333 -24.20 8.82 6.64
C GLN A 333 -24.08 8.07 5.32
N ILE A 334 -23.90 6.76 5.37
CA ILE A 334 -23.93 5.86 4.23
C ILE A 334 -25.11 4.93 4.44
N HIS A 335 -26.07 4.95 3.51
CA HIS A 335 -27.23 4.07 3.50
C HIS A 335 -27.07 3.09 2.34
N LEU A 336 -27.34 1.81 2.61
CA LEU A 336 -27.30 0.72 1.64
C LEU A 336 -28.67 0.04 1.56
N ASP A 337 -29.12 -0.31 0.35
CA ASP A 337 -30.43 -0.94 0.16
C ASP A 337 -30.41 -2.41 0.62
N ASP A 338 -31.08 -2.72 1.73
CA ASP A 338 -31.12 -4.08 2.26
C ASP A 338 -32.05 -5.02 1.46
N ASP A 339 -32.82 -4.49 0.49
CA ASP A 339 -33.53 -5.34 -0.49
C ASP A 339 -32.52 -6.07 -1.42
N ASP A 340 -31.36 -5.47 -1.70
CA ASP A 340 -30.33 -6.02 -2.56
C ASP A 340 -29.57 -7.21 -1.98
N LEU A 341 -29.05 -8.05 -2.88
CA LEU A 341 -28.26 -9.24 -2.53
C LEU A 341 -26.79 -8.89 -2.44
N PHE A 342 -26.40 -8.24 -1.34
CA PHE A 342 -24.99 -7.97 -1.04
C PHE A 342 -24.20 -9.25 -0.75
N SER A 343 -23.02 -9.34 -1.35
CA SER A 343 -22.08 -10.44 -1.21
C SER A 343 -20.63 -9.94 -1.17
N ILE A 344 -19.73 -10.78 -0.67
CA ILE A 344 -18.27 -10.61 -0.78
C ILE A 344 -17.65 -11.41 -1.93
N ASP A 345 -18.42 -12.35 -2.48
CA ASP A 345 -18.01 -13.17 -3.62
C ASP A 345 -18.50 -12.51 -4.92
N PRO A 346 -17.65 -12.42 -5.96
CA PRO A 346 -18.02 -11.83 -7.26
C PRO A 346 -19.26 -12.47 -7.88
N ASP A 347 -19.40 -13.79 -7.74
CA ASP A 347 -20.51 -14.58 -8.29
C ASP A 347 -21.76 -14.57 -7.39
N GLY A 348 -21.66 -13.99 -6.18
CA GLY A 348 -22.71 -14.06 -5.16
C GLY A 348 -23.73 -12.93 -5.20
N GLY A 349 -23.63 -12.01 -6.16
CA GLY A 349 -24.53 -10.85 -6.29
C GLY A 349 -23.78 -9.52 -6.32
N THR A 350 -24.31 -8.52 -5.62
CA THR A 350 -23.74 -7.17 -5.55
C THR A 350 -22.56 -7.15 -4.59
N GLN A 351 -21.37 -6.81 -5.06
CA GLN A 351 -20.16 -6.76 -4.25
C GLN A 351 -20.22 -5.61 -3.25
N LEU A 352 -20.45 -5.92 -1.97
CA LEU A 352 -20.60 -4.92 -0.93
C LEU A 352 -19.37 -4.02 -0.82
N LEU A 353 -18.17 -4.58 -0.99
CA LEU A 353 -16.93 -3.81 -0.91
C LEU A 353 -16.84 -2.73 -2.00
N GLN A 354 -17.26 -3.04 -3.23
CA GLN A 354 -17.23 -2.09 -4.34
C GLN A 354 -18.23 -0.94 -4.13
N VAL A 355 -19.43 -1.26 -3.64
CA VAL A 355 -20.43 -0.25 -3.28
C VAL A 355 -19.95 0.60 -2.10
N ALA A 356 -19.42 -0.03 -1.04
CA ALA A 356 -18.88 0.69 0.11
C ALA A 356 -17.74 1.66 -0.28
N VAL A 357 -16.79 1.25 -1.12
CA VAL A 357 -15.71 2.15 -1.60
C VAL A 357 -16.28 3.34 -2.36
N HIS A 358 -17.30 3.13 -3.19
CA HIS A 358 -17.99 4.19 -3.92
C HIS A 358 -18.69 5.18 -2.98
N GLU A 359 -19.52 4.71 -2.05
CA GLU A 359 -20.25 5.57 -1.13
C GLU A 359 -19.30 6.34 -0.19
N ILE A 360 -18.19 5.74 0.22
CA ILE A 360 -17.16 6.45 0.99
C ILE A 360 -16.51 7.55 0.15
N GLY A 361 -16.34 7.37 -1.16
CA GLY A 361 -15.88 8.43 -2.05
C GLY A 361 -16.79 9.66 -1.99
N HIS A 362 -18.11 9.46 -1.95
CA HIS A 362 -19.06 10.55 -1.73
C HIS A 362 -18.92 11.20 -0.34
N VAL A 363 -18.73 10.42 0.73
CA VAL A 363 -18.42 10.96 2.08
C VAL A 363 -17.14 11.81 2.08
N LEU A 364 -16.16 11.45 1.25
CA LEU A 364 -14.92 12.19 1.07
C LEU A 364 -15.07 13.41 0.13
N GLY A 365 -16.26 13.66 -0.40
CA GLY A 365 -16.58 14.81 -1.25
C GLY A 365 -16.39 14.58 -2.75
N LEU A 366 -16.17 13.34 -3.19
CA LEU A 366 -16.12 13.02 -4.61
C LEU A 366 -17.51 12.97 -5.21
N THR A 367 -17.63 13.47 -6.44
CA THR A 367 -18.81 13.28 -7.28
C THR A 367 -18.59 12.13 -8.25
N HIS A 368 -19.65 11.75 -8.96
CA HIS A 368 -19.53 10.76 -10.03
C HIS A 368 -18.53 11.19 -11.10
N VAL A 369 -17.72 10.23 -11.56
CA VAL A 369 -16.74 10.40 -12.63
C VAL A 369 -17.20 9.60 -13.85
N LEU A 370 -17.17 10.20 -15.04
CA LEU A 370 -17.64 9.57 -16.28
C LEU A 370 -16.61 8.61 -16.91
N ARG A 371 -15.86 7.87 -16.09
CA ARG A 371 -14.82 6.95 -16.55
C ARG A 371 -15.08 5.57 -15.97
N ARG A 372 -15.27 4.55 -16.81
CA ARG A 372 -15.72 3.21 -16.35
C ARG A 372 -14.82 2.56 -15.31
N ALA A 373 -13.50 2.77 -15.44
CA ALA A 373 -12.53 2.22 -14.50
C ALA A 373 -12.41 3.04 -13.20
N SER A 374 -13.13 4.16 -13.05
CA SER A 374 -13.20 4.91 -11.79
C SER A 374 -14.15 4.21 -10.83
N VAL A 375 -13.78 4.09 -9.55
CA VAL A 375 -14.70 3.59 -8.53
C VAL A 375 -15.88 4.53 -8.34
N MET A 376 -15.73 5.81 -8.67
CA MET A 376 -16.79 6.82 -8.69
C MET A 376 -17.63 6.80 -9.97
N PHE A 377 -17.49 5.78 -10.83
CA PHE A 377 -18.42 5.60 -11.94
C PHE A 377 -19.83 5.29 -11.42
N ALA A 378 -20.83 5.99 -11.94
CA ALA A 378 -22.21 5.88 -11.50
C ALA A 378 -22.89 4.55 -11.88
N MET A 379 -22.24 3.63 -12.59
CA MET A 379 -22.86 2.34 -12.92
C MET A 379 -22.06 1.22 -12.28
N TYR A 380 -22.75 0.31 -11.62
CA TYR A 380 -22.14 -0.88 -11.05
C TYR A 380 -21.74 -1.85 -12.17
N SER A 381 -20.56 -2.47 -12.04
CA SER A 381 -20.05 -3.49 -12.95
C SER A 381 -19.38 -4.59 -12.14
N GLN A 382 -19.79 -5.84 -12.38
CA GLN A 382 -19.20 -7.02 -11.74
C GLN A 382 -17.85 -7.42 -12.35
N ASP A 383 -17.59 -7.03 -13.60
CA ASP A 383 -16.40 -7.45 -14.36
C ASP A 383 -15.14 -6.62 -14.03
N GLU A 384 -15.30 -5.51 -13.31
CA GLU A 384 -14.21 -4.58 -12.99
C GLU A 384 -13.48 -5.00 -11.71
N VAL A 385 -12.14 -5.04 -11.78
CA VAL A 385 -11.30 -5.24 -10.60
C VAL A 385 -11.38 -3.99 -9.73
N LEU A 386 -11.73 -4.15 -8.45
CA LEU A 386 -11.77 -3.04 -7.51
C LEU A 386 -10.38 -2.48 -7.26
N GLU A 387 -10.07 -1.36 -7.90
CA GLU A 387 -8.84 -0.58 -7.73
C GLU A 387 -9.18 0.91 -7.87
N LEU A 388 -8.61 1.75 -7.00
CA LEU A 388 -8.73 3.21 -7.17
C LEU A 388 -7.94 3.63 -8.41
N ASP A 389 -8.60 4.32 -9.32
CA ASP A 389 -7.96 4.86 -10.50
C ASP A 389 -7.11 6.10 -10.20
N ASP A 390 -6.16 6.40 -11.07
CA ASP A 390 -5.40 7.65 -11.07
C ASP A 390 -6.28 8.90 -10.92
N GLU A 391 -7.43 8.97 -11.59
CA GLU A 391 -8.34 10.11 -11.48
C GLU A 391 -9.04 10.16 -10.12
N ASP A 392 -9.47 9.01 -9.57
CA ASP A 392 -10.04 8.93 -8.23
C ASP A 392 -9.05 9.45 -7.18
N ARG A 393 -7.78 9.02 -7.31
CA ARG A 393 -6.68 9.43 -6.43
C ARG A 393 -6.39 10.92 -6.54
N ARG A 394 -6.31 11.47 -7.75
CA ARG A 394 -6.07 12.91 -7.96
C ARG A 394 -7.18 13.76 -7.38
N LEU A 395 -8.45 13.40 -7.64
CA LEU A 395 -9.60 14.15 -7.17
C LEU A 395 -9.70 14.14 -5.64
N VAL A 396 -9.49 12.98 -5.00
CA VAL A 396 -9.56 12.90 -3.54
C VAL A 396 -8.38 13.63 -2.88
N GLN A 397 -7.18 13.57 -3.47
CA GLN A 397 -6.01 14.30 -2.99
C GLN A 397 -6.14 15.82 -3.18
N ALA A 398 -6.87 16.28 -4.19
CA ALA A 398 -7.18 17.71 -4.33
C ALA A 398 -8.04 18.24 -3.17
N ILE A 399 -8.82 17.37 -2.52
CA ILE A 399 -9.68 17.73 -1.37
C ILE A 399 -8.94 17.55 -0.04
N HIS A 400 -8.28 16.40 0.14
CA HIS A 400 -7.69 15.98 1.43
C HIS A 400 -6.18 16.22 1.53
N GLY A 401 -5.55 16.67 0.45
CA GLY A 401 -4.11 16.83 0.35
C GLY A 401 -3.37 15.53 0.05
N HIS A 402 -2.04 15.62 0.05
CA HIS A 402 -1.15 14.49 -0.24
C HIS A 402 -0.49 13.95 1.01
N CYS A 403 -0.19 12.66 0.97
CA CYS A 403 0.58 12.01 2.01
C CYS A 403 2.02 12.52 2.02
N ALA A 404 2.48 12.93 3.20
CA ALA A 404 3.82 13.46 3.38
C ALA A 404 4.41 12.92 4.69
N GLY A 405 5.67 12.53 4.65
CA GLY A 405 6.37 12.06 5.82
C GLY A 405 7.80 11.67 5.52
N ARG A 406 8.59 11.59 6.58
CA ARG A 406 10.01 11.27 6.53
C ARG A 406 10.21 9.77 6.30
N PHE A 407 11.07 9.40 5.37
CA PHE A 407 11.48 8.00 5.16
C PHE A 407 12.84 7.77 5.79
N VAL A 408 13.00 6.66 6.52
CA VAL A 408 14.28 6.30 7.17
C VAL A 408 15.19 5.49 6.26
N THR A 409 14.63 4.84 5.24
CA THR A 409 15.40 4.20 4.18
C THR A 409 14.53 4.12 2.93
N VAL A 410 15.12 4.37 1.78
CA VAL A 410 14.51 4.15 0.47
C VAL A 410 15.51 3.36 -0.35
N PHE A 411 15.07 2.35 -1.11
CA PHE A 411 15.97 1.57 -1.94
C PHE A 411 15.23 0.82 -3.05
N ASP A 412 15.97 0.44 -4.09
CA ASP A 412 15.51 -0.53 -5.08
C ASP A 412 16.09 -1.90 -4.74
N LEU A 413 15.23 -2.89 -4.51
CA LEU A 413 15.64 -4.29 -4.44
C LEU A 413 15.71 -4.86 -5.85
N VAL A 414 16.86 -5.43 -6.19
CA VAL A 414 17.08 -6.10 -7.48
C VAL A 414 16.84 -7.59 -7.30
N THR A 415 15.98 -8.16 -8.15
CA THR A 415 15.69 -9.58 -8.19
C THR A 415 15.77 -10.10 -9.62
N THR A 416 16.08 -11.39 -9.78
CA THR A 416 16.16 -12.04 -11.08
C THR A 416 14.92 -12.93 -11.26
N LYS A 417 14.20 -12.74 -12.36
CA LYS A 417 13.08 -13.59 -12.75
C LYS A 417 13.58 -14.95 -13.26
N SER A 418 12.66 -15.92 -13.36
CA SER A 418 12.95 -17.26 -13.90
C SER A 418 13.47 -17.25 -15.34
N ASP A 419 13.14 -16.21 -16.12
CA ASP A 419 13.61 -16.00 -17.49
C ASP A 419 14.99 -15.30 -17.57
N GLY A 420 15.61 -15.01 -16.42
CA GLY A 420 16.89 -14.31 -16.31
C GLY A 420 16.79 -12.78 -16.42
N SER A 421 15.60 -12.23 -16.64
CA SER A 421 15.40 -10.78 -16.65
C SER A 421 15.45 -10.19 -15.23
N LEU A 422 15.98 -8.97 -15.11
CA LEU A 422 16.07 -8.29 -13.82
C LEU A 422 14.81 -7.46 -13.55
N THR A 423 14.33 -7.54 -12.32
CA THR A 423 13.29 -6.67 -11.77
C THR A 423 13.86 -5.80 -10.67
N TYR A 424 13.42 -4.55 -10.66
CA TYR A 424 13.81 -3.56 -9.67
C TYR A 424 12.53 -3.03 -9.02
N THR A 425 12.40 -3.26 -7.72
CA THR A 425 11.22 -2.84 -6.96
C THR A 425 11.64 -1.83 -5.90
N THR A 426 11.02 -0.66 -5.88
CA THR A 426 11.33 0.38 -4.90
C THR A 426 10.62 0.08 -3.59
N PHE A 427 11.32 0.25 -2.49
CA PHE A 427 10.80 0.13 -1.15
C PHE A 427 11.03 1.41 -0.37
N PHE A 428 9.98 1.85 0.33
CA PHE A 428 10.04 2.95 1.29
C PHE A 428 9.88 2.39 2.69
N PHE A 429 10.78 2.75 3.61
CA PHE A 429 10.69 2.36 5.01
C PHE A 429 10.44 3.60 5.86
N ARG A 430 9.52 3.48 6.81
CA ARG A 430 9.20 4.49 7.82
C ARG A 430 8.89 3.79 9.12
N ARG A 431 9.68 4.04 10.16
CA ARG A 431 9.51 3.38 11.47
C ARG A 431 9.54 1.85 11.30
N HIS A 432 8.54 1.16 11.82
CA HIS A 432 8.37 -0.29 11.70
C HIS A 432 7.55 -0.71 10.47
N ARG A 433 7.27 0.21 9.54
CA ARG A 433 6.44 -0.02 8.35
C ARG A 433 7.22 0.16 7.05
N TYR A 434 6.76 -0.49 6.00
CA TYR A 434 7.29 -0.35 4.65
C TYR A 434 6.19 -0.38 3.59
N TRP A 435 6.49 0.25 2.46
CA TRP A 435 5.71 0.21 1.22
C TRP A 435 6.57 -0.35 0.11
N MET A 436 5.98 -1.21 -0.71
CA MET A 436 6.48 -1.64 -2.01
C MET A 436 5.85 -0.74 -3.07
N TYR A 437 6.68 -0.07 -3.86
CA TYR A 437 6.25 1.00 -4.74
C TYR A 437 6.47 0.64 -6.21
N ASP A 438 5.40 0.75 -7.01
CA ASP A 438 5.46 0.61 -8.46
C ASP A 438 5.71 1.99 -9.10
N ASN A 439 6.95 2.24 -9.52
CA ASN A 439 7.29 3.50 -10.18
C ASN A 439 6.58 3.71 -11.52
N ARG A 440 6.15 2.64 -12.22
CA ARG A 440 5.44 2.77 -13.50
C ARG A 440 4.01 3.23 -13.29
N ARG A 441 3.32 2.62 -12.31
CA ARG A 441 1.94 2.99 -11.93
C ARG A 441 1.86 4.17 -10.98
N ARG A 442 3.02 4.61 -10.47
CA ARG A 442 3.15 5.70 -9.50
C ARG A 442 2.19 5.50 -8.31
N ARG A 443 2.32 4.35 -7.65
CA ARG A 443 1.50 3.99 -6.50
C ARG A 443 2.20 2.98 -5.60
N ALA A 444 1.90 3.04 -4.31
CA ALA A 444 2.18 1.92 -3.42
C ALA A 444 1.30 0.71 -3.78
N ARG A 445 1.78 -0.48 -3.44
CA ARG A 445 1.01 -1.72 -3.58
C ARG A 445 -0.25 -1.64 -2.69
N PRO A 446 -1.43 -2.03 -3.20
CA PRO A 446 -2.63 -2.13 -2.38
C PRO A 446 -2.41 -2.99 -1.12
N GLY A 447 -2.90 -2.52 0.03
CA GLY A 447 -2.71 -3.15 1.34
C GLY A 447 -1.49 -2.64 2.12
N ASP A 448 -0.57 -1.91 1.48
CA ASP A 448 0.53 -1.25 2.17
C ASP A 448 0.03 -0.03 2.98
N PRO A 449 0.72 0.41 4.04
CA PRO A 449 1.97 -0.13 4.58
C PRO A 449 1.83 -1.47 5.30
N LEU A 450 2.86 -2.29 5.16
CA LEU A 450 3.07 -3.50 5.95
C LEU A 450 4.13 -3.32 7.02
N LEU A 451 4.12 -4.20 8.02
CA LEU A 451 5.16 -4.22 9.05
C LEU A 451 6.47 -4.79 8.51
N VAL A 452 7.59 -4.16 8.83
CA VAL A 452 8.94 -4.62 8.48
C VAL A 452 9.17 -6.03 9.02
N SER A 453 8.76 -6.31 10.26
CA SER A 453 8.86 -7.65 10.86
C SER A 453 8.12 -8.75 10.11
N VAL A 454 7.13 -8.39 9.29
CA VAL A 454 6.31 -9.31 8.48
C VAL A 454 6.95 -9.52 7.10
N GLY A 455 7.33 -8.43 6.43
CA GLY A 455 7.92 -8.49 5.09
C GLY A 455 9.40 -8.86 5.05
N TRP A 456 10.13 -8.56 6.13
CA TRP A 456 11.59 -8.62 6.20
C TRP A 456 12.05 -9.33 7.49
N PRO A 457 11.74 -10.62 7.67
CA PRO A 457 12.01 -11.26 8.95
C PRO A 457 13.50 -11.31 9.27
N GLY A 458 13.85 -10.98 10.52
CA GLY A 458 15.24 -10.89 10.98
C GLY A 458 15.90 -9.52 10.74
N LEU A 459 15.27 -8.64 9.96
CA LEU A 459 15.68 -7.25 9.83
C LEU A 459 15.09 -6.41 10.99
N PRO A 460 15.87 -5.53 11.63
CA PRO A 460 15.33 -4.60 12.62
C PRO A 460 14.44 -3.54 11.96
N ASP A 461 13.49 -3.00 12.72
CA ASP A 461 12.69 -1.86 12.30
C ASP A 461 13.56 -0.64 12.02
N ALA A 462 13.16 0.17 11.05
CA ALA A 462 13.84 1.38 10.62
C ALA A 462 15.36 1.18 10.41
N PRO A 463 15.81 0.38 9.42
CA PRO A 463 17.23 0.35 9.05
C PRO A 463 17.75 1.76 8.78
N ASP A 464 19.05 1.98 8.98
CA ASP A 464 19.66 3.30 8.77
C ASP A 464 20.08 3.49 7.30
N ALA A 465 20.43 2.40 6.62
CA ALA A 465 20.75 2.44 5.19
C ALA A 465 20.60 1.06 4.53
N PHE A 466 20.43 1.06 3.21
CA PHE A 466 20.53 -0.12 2.36
C PHE A 466 21.48 0.16 1.21
N VAL A 467 22.31 -0.84 0.86
CA VAL A 467 23.15 -0.80 -0.33
C VAL A 467 23.08 -2.10 -1.10
N HIS A 468 22.98 -1.99 -2.42
CA HIS A 468 23.17 -3.10 -3.34
C HIS A 468 24.54 -2.96 -4.00
N ILE A 469 25.49 -3.76 -3.53
CA ILE A 469 26.83 -3.83 -4.10
C ILE A 469 26.73 -4.75 -5.31
N TRP A 470 26.91 -4.18 -6.49
CA TRP A 470 26.87 -4.91 -7.74
C TRP A 470 28.11 -4.62 -8.57
N THR A 471 29.07 -5.52 -8.48
CA THR A 471 30.31 -5.54 -9.26
C THR A 471 30.41 -6.86 -10.03
N PRO A 472 31.31 -6.99 -11.02
CA PRO A 472 31.54 -8.27 -11.70
C PRO A 472 31.92 -9.43 -10.76
N GLY A 473 32.43 -9.14 -9.56
CA GLY A 473 32.84 -10.14 -8.56
C GLY A 473 31.92 -10.23 -7.32
N ALA A 474 30.91 -9.38 -7.19
CA ALA A 474 30.03 -9.36 -6.03
C ALA A 474 28.61 -8.88 -6.37
N ASP A 475 27.62 -9.64 -5.92
CA ASP A 475 26.22 -9.25 -5.87
C ASP A 475 25.77 -9.43 -4.41
N ARG A 476 25.70 -8.32 -3.66
CA ARG A 476 25.43 -8.34 -2.22
C ARG A 476 24.45 -7.23 -1.86
N SER A 477 23.32 -7.60 -1.27
CA SER A 477 22.38 -6.67 -0.65
C SER A 477 22.68 -6.56 0.86
N ILE A 478 22.88 -5.35 1.37
CA ILE A 478 23.28 -5.11 2.76
C ILE A 478 22.41 -4.01 3.37
N PHE A 479 21.86 -4.29 4.56
CA PHE A 479 21.25 -3.28 5.42
C PHE A 479 22.20 -2.91 6.57
N PHE A 480 22.19 -1.64 6.98
CA PHE A 480 22.92 -1.15 8.14
C PHE A 480 21.95 -0.73 9.24
N LYS A 481 22.28 -1.06 10.49
CA LYS A 481 21.58 -0.56 11.68
C LYS A 481 22.54 -0.41 12.85
N GLY A 482 22.68 0.80 13.35
CA GLY A 482 23.53 1.15 14.46
C GLY A 482 25.00 0.76 14.23
N THR A 483 25.51 -0.15 15.04
CA THR A 483 26.88 -0.70 14.93
C THR A 483 26.96 -1.99 14.10
N HIS A 484 25.86 -2.43 13.51
CA HIS A 484 25.74 -3.71 12.85
C HIS A 484 25.28 -3.58 11.39
N TYR A 485 25.56 -4.62 10.61
CA TYR A 485 25.04 -4.77 9.26
C TYR A 485 24.50 -6.19 9.05
N TYR A 486 23.55 -6.29 8.12
CA TYR A 486 22.78 -7.48 7.81
C TYR A 486 22.90 -7.75 6.31
N ALA A 487 23.47 -8.89 5.93
CA ALA A 487 23.45 -9.29 4.53
C ALA A 487 22.11 -9.97 4.21
N TYR A 488 21.50 -9.55 3.11
CA TYR A 488 20.19 -10.00 2.66
C TYR A 488 20.32 -10.80 1.36
N ASP A 489 19.65 -11.93 1.31
CA ASP A 489 19.49 -12.75 0.13
C ASP A 489 18.18 -12.36 -0.56
N ALA A 490 18.29 -11.66 -1.70
CA ALA A 490 17.13 -11.19 -2.45
C ALA A 490 16.35 -12.33 -3.12
N ALA A 491 16.99 -13.47 -3.42
CA ALA A 491 16.35 -14.62 -4.04
C ALA A 491 15.57 -15.45 -3.02
N GLU A 492 16.15 -15.66 -1.84
CA GLU A 492 15.52 -16.38 -0.74
C GLU A 492 14.69 -15.48 0.20
N GLU A 493 14.68 -14.17 -0.07
CA GLU A 493 14.00 -13.12 0.69
C GLU A 493 14.29 -13.17 2.20
N ARG A 494 15.56 -13.34 2.58
CA ARG A 494 15.91 -13.52 4.01
C ARG A 494 17.28 -12.99 4.36
N ILE A 495 17.46 -12.70 5.65
CA ILE A 495 18.78 -12.41 6.20
C ILE A 495 19.65 -13.67 6.14
N LEU A 496 20.89 -13.51 5.67
CA LEU A 496 21.84 -14.62 5.57
C LEU A 496 22.24 -15.14 6.97
N PRO A 497 22.48 -16.46 7.11
CA PRO A 497 22.99 -17.01 8.36
C PRO A 497 24.32 -16.38 8.79
N GLY A 498 24.49 -16.14 10.10
CA GLY A 498 25.70 -15.52 10.66
C GLY A 498 25.68 -13.98 10.69
N TYR A 499 24.54 -13.37 10.35
CA TYR A 499 24.26 -11.94 10.51
C TYR A 499 23.24 -11.72 11.64
N PRO A 500 23.23 -10.55 12.30
CA PRO A 500 24.07 -9.37 12.03
C PRO A 500 25.55 -9.53 12.39
N ARG A 501 26.41 -8.75 11.72
CA ARG A 501 27.85 -8.65 12.00
C ARG A 501 28.22 -7.20 12.36
N LYS A 502 29.33 -7.02 13.08
CA LYS A 502 29.79 -5.68 13.51
C LYS A 502 30.46 -4.94 12.36
N ILE A 503 30.02 -3.70 12.10
CA ILE A 503 30.62 -2.82 11.09
C ILE A 503 32.12 -2.63 11.38
N SER A 504 32.46 -2.37 12.65
CA SER A 504 33.84 -2.10 13.09
C SER A 504 34.81 -3.28 12.89
N ARG A 505 34.30 -4.50 12.73
CA ARG A 505 35.13 -5.69 12.50
C ARG A 505 35.44 -5.87 11.02
N ASP A 506 34.44 -5.69 10.18
CA ASP A 506 34.47 -6.12 8.79
C ASP A 506 34.69 -4.97 7.80
N PHE A 507 34.49 -3.71 8.22
CA PHE A 507 34.76 -2.49 7.45
C PHE A 507 35.91 -1.66 8.07
N ARG A 508 37.08 -2.29 8.26
CA ARG A 508 38.29 -1.65 8.84
C ARG A 508 39.48 -1.66 7.88
N SER A 509 40.33 -0.64 7.97
CA SER A 509 41.65 -0.67 7.33
C SER A 509 42.63 -1.57 8.10
N SER A 510 43.47 -2.35 7.42
CA SER A 510 44.58 -3.08 8.04
C SER A 510 45.92 -2.38 7.80
N ARG A 511 46.28 -1.41 8.64
CA ARG A 511 47.67 -1.03 9.01
C ARG A 511 47.68 0.15 9.99
N ALA A 512 48.28 -0.06 11.16
CA ALA A 512 49.01 1.01 11.83
C ALA A 512 50.41 1.07 11.17
N PRO A 513 51.01 2.25 10.96
CA PRO A 513 52.41 2.32 10.54
C PRO A 513 53.26 1.58 11.58
N LYS A 514 54.13 0.66 11.12
CA LYS A 514 55.16 0.09 11.99
C LYS A 514 56.02 1.26 12.47
N ALA A 515 55.96 1.55 13.77
CA ALA A 515 56.87 2.51 14.36
C ALA A 515 58.32 2.06 14.06
N PRO A 516 59.20 2.95 13.58
CA PRO A 516 60.61 2.61 13.41
C PRO A 516 61.17 2.10 14.74
N HIS A 517 61.98 1.05 14.64
CA HIS A 517 62.56 0.38 15.79
C HIS A 517 63.59 1.34 16.43
N VAL A 518 63.16 2.11 17.44
CA VAL A 518 64.07 2.89 18.28
C VAL A 518 64.56 1.97 19.40
N PRO A 519 65.86 1.66 19.50
CA PRO A 519 66.39 0.89 20.62
C PRO A 519 66.28 1.74 21.89
N ARG A 520 65.47 1.33 22.85
CA ARG A 520 65.33 2.04 24.13
C ARG A 520 66.42 1.60 25.10
N ARG A 521 67.45 2.44 25.26
CA ARG A 521 68.20 2.57 26.53
C ARG A 521 67.24 3.12 27.60
N PRO A 522 67.26 2.63 28.85
CA PRO A 522 66.43 3.20 29.91
C PRO A 522 67.08 4.47 30.50
N PRO A 523 66.33 5.58 30.67
CA PRO A 523 66.75 6.67 31.54
C PRO A 523 66.23 6.46 32.97
N LYS A 524 67.02 6.94 33.93
CA LYS A 524 66.76 6.96 35.37
C LYS A 524 65.63 7.95 35.72
N ILE A 525 64.88 7.60 36.77
CA ILE A 525 63.89 8.46 37.47
C ILE A 525 64.64 9.26 38.54
N PRO A 526 64.34 10.57 38.72
CA PRO A 526 63.64 11.05 39.93
C PRO A 526 62.58 12.11 39.56
N ASN A 527 61.32 12.00 40.00
CA ASN A 527 60.71 12.29 41.30
C ASN A 527 60.10 13.71 41.39
N GLU A 528 58.76 13.69 41.51
CA GLU A 528 57.94 14.49 42.44
C GLU A 528 57.20 15.77 41.97
N ARG A 529 55.86 15.60 41.95
CA ARG A 529 54.75 16.53 42.27
C ARG A 529 54.65 17.87 41.53
N ASP A 530 53.70 17.92 40.60
CA ASP A 530 52.64 18.93 40.67
C ASP A 530 51.33 18.40 40.07
N THR A 531 50.24 18.70 40.75
CA THR A 531 48.88 18.25 40.50
C THR A 531 48.12 19.29 39.68
N THR A 532 47.74 18.95 38.45
CA THR A 532 46.50 19.48 37.86
C THR A 532 45.96 18.51 36.83
N LYS A 533 44.68 18.15 37.00
CA LYS A 533 43.85 17.42 36.02
C LYS A 533 43.92 18.11 34.66
N LEU A 534 44.64 17.52 33.72
CA LEU A 534 44.27 17.57 32.30
C LEU A 534 43.81 16.16 31.94
N GLU A 535 42.58 16.05 31.43
CA GLU A 535 42.13 14.84 30.77
C GLU A 535 43.06 14.52 29.58
N PRO A 536 43.42 13.26 29.32
CA PRO A 536 44.39 12.95 28.28
C PRO A 536 43.77 13.24 26.91
N LEU A 537 44.39 14.18 26.19
CA LEU A 537 44.27 14.37 24.75
C LEU A 537 44.32 12.99 24.06
N GLU A 538 43.21 12.62 23.41
CA GLU A 538 43.09 11.45 22.55
C GLU A 538 43.96 11.61 21.27
N GLU A 539 45.28 11.51 21.41
CA GLU A 539 46.18 11.35 20.27
C GLU A 539 46.88 10.00 20.34
N ARG A 540 46.22 8.97 19.78
CA ARG A 540 46.88 7.69 19.47
C ARG A 540 46.20 6.97 18.30
N GLY A 541 46.63 7.30 17.08
CA GLY A 541 46.53 6.45 15.88
C GLY A 541 45.12 5.95 15.52
N THR A 542 44.28 6.83 14.97
CA THR A 542 42.92 6.48 14.53
C THR A 542 42.97 5.47 13.39
N VAL A 543 42.62 4.20 13.66
CA VAL A 543 42.33 3.22 12.61
C VAL A 543 41.20 3.78 11.75
N LYS A 544 41.46 4.03 10.46
CA LYS A 544 40.45 4.43 9.47
C LYS A 544 39.41 3.31 9.32
N ARG A 545 38.15 3.60 9.67
CA ARG A 545 37.02 2.65 9.66
C ARG A 545 35.76 3.34 9.16
N LEU A 546 34.84 2.56 8.61
CA LEU A 546 33.50 3.05 8.27
C LEU A 546 32.75 3.46 9.55
N PRO A 547 32.08 4.63 9.58
CA PRO A 547 31.37 5.07 10.76
C PRO A 547 30.16 4.16 11.08
N SER A 548 29.91 3.94 12.36
CA SER A 548 28.64 3.37 12.85
C SER A 548 27.59 4.46 13.06
N ASN A 549 26.32 4.07 13.15
CA ASN A 549 25.17 4.98 13.24
C ASN A 549 25.21 5.99 12.07
N MET A 550 25.31 5.46 10.85
CA MET A 550 25.29 6.27 9.63
C MET A 550 23.88 6.79 9.37
N ASP A 551 23.78 7.89 8.65
CA ASP A 551 22.49 8.49 8.29
C ASP A 551 21.97 7.97 6.95
N ALA A 552 22.90 7.68 6.01
CA ALA A 552 22.58 7.09 4.71
C ALA A 552 23.81 6.41 4.10
N ALA A 553 23.61 5.56 3.10
CA ALA A 553 24.70 4.98 2.32
C ALA A 553 24.25 4.67 0.90
N PHE A 554 25.17 4.75 -0.06
CA PHE A 554 24.92 4.34 -1.44
C PHE A 554 26.15 3.69 -2.05
N PHE A 555 25.92 2.80 -3.01
CA PHE A 555 26.95 2.23 -3.85
C PHE A 555 26.98 2.99 -5.18
N ASP A 556 28.15 3.48 -5.59
CA ASP A 556 28.32 4.19 -6.86
C ASP A 556 28.82 3.23 -7.93
N LYS A 557 28.06 3.10 -9.01
CA LYS A 557 28.38 2.16 -10.09
C LYS A 557 29.52 2.64 -10.98
N ARG A 558 29.83 3.94 -10.97
CA ARG A 558 30.88 4.54 -11.81
C ARG A 558 32.27 4.11 -11.39
N ASP A 559 32.51 4.06 -10.08
CA ASP A 559 33.81 3.73 -9.51
C ASP A 559 33.82 2.43 -8.68
N GLY A 560 32.65 1.81 -8.47
CA GLY A 560 32.52 0.54 -7.75
C GLY A 560 32.76 0.67 -6.24
N ASN A 561 32.60 1.86 -5.68
CA ASN A 561 32.84 2.12 -4.26
C ASN A 561 31.55 2.31 -3.45
N LEU A 562 31.67 2.11 -2.15
CA LEU A 562 30.63 2.36 -1.16
C LEU A 562 30.86 3.72 -0.52
N TYR A 563 29.81 4.54 -0.48
CA TYR A 563 29.81 5.85 0.16
C TYR A 563 28.81 5.85 1.32
N VAL A 564 29.27 6.32 2.47
CA VAL A 564 28.47 6.42 3.70
C VAL A 564 28.42 7.86 4.15
N ILE A 565 27.23 8.34 4.46
CA ILE A 565 26.97 9.69 4.93
C ILE A 565 26.67 9.63 6.41
N LYS A 566 27.38 10.46 7.17
CA LYS A 566 27.13 10.66 8.59
C LYS A 566 27.32 12.12 8.93
N ASP A 567 26.28 12.70 9.51
CA ASP A 567 26.12 14.13 9.74
C ASP A 567 26.31 14.90 8.43
N ASN A 568 27.31 15.78 8.35
CA ASN A 568 27.64 16.54 7.14
C ASN A 568 28.88 15.99 6.40
N LEU A 569 29.30 14.76 6.70
CA LEU A 569 30.49 14.15 6.10
C LEU A 569 30.15 12.91 5.29
N VAL A 570 30.79 12.80 4.13
CA VAL A 570 30.76 11.61 3.28
C VAL A 570 32.06 10.84 3.51
N TYR A 571 31.95 9.52 3.65
CA TYR A 571 33.06 8.59 3.84
C TYR A 571 33.08 7.61 2.65
N GLY A 572 34.23 7.47 2.00
CA GLY A 572 34.40 6.57 0.86
C GLY A 572 35.12 5.27 1.24
N TYR A 573 34.62 4.14 0.74
CA TYR A 573 35.12 2.80 1.02
C TYR A 573 35.25 1.96 -0.25
N ASN A 574 36.43 1.38 -0.48
CA ASN A 574 36.68 0.48 -1.60
C ASN A 574 36.17 -0.93 -1.25
N VAL A 575 35.14 -1.37 -1.96
CA VAL A 575 34.47 -2.66 -1.72
C VAL A 575 35.29 -3.84 -2.26
N SER A 576 36.14 -3.62 -3.27
CA SER A 576 36.93 -4.66 -3.93
C SER A 576 38.14 -5.10 -3.09
N GLU A 577 38.59 -4.26 -2.17
CA GLU A 577 39.72 -4.54 -1.28
C GLU A 577 39.24 -5.02 0.10
N GLU A 578 38.71 -6.25 0.18
CA GLU A 578 38.13 -6.86 1.40
C GLU A 578 39.05 -6.88 2.65
N ARG A 579 40.33 -6.49 2.53
CA ARG A 579 41.30 -6.42 3.65
C ARG A 579 41.97 -5.05 3.86
N HIS A 580 41.80 -4.09 2.95
CA HIS A 580 42.44 -2.75 3.05
C HIS A 580 41.52 -1.57 2.66
N GLY A 581 40.23 -1.82 2.37
CA GLY A 581 39.34 -0.89 1.67
C GLY A 581 38.89 0.39 2.38
N CYS A 582 39.30 0.67 3.62
CA CYS A 582 39.09 2.01 4.20
C CYS A 582 40.39 2.81 4.27
N CYS A 583 40.39 4.10 3.93
CA CYS A 583 39.30 4.87 3.30
C CYS A 583 39.85 5.51 2.03
N LEU A 584 38.96 5.74 1.05
CA LEU A 584 39.36 6.31 -0.22
C LEU A 584 40.16 7.61 0.00
N PRO A 585 41.24 7.85 -0.78
CA PRO A 585 41.95 9.11 -0.72
C PRO A 585 41.01 10.31 -0.90
N GLY A 586 41.19 11.36 -0.10
CA GLY A 586 40.30 12.53 -0.09
C GLY A 586 39.02 12.38 0.75
N TYR A 587 38.82 11.25 1.43
CA TYR A 587 37.69 11.04 2.34
C TYR A 587 38.13 10.91 3.81
N PRO A 588 37.30 11.39 4.77
CA PRO A 588 35.97 11.97 4.57
C PRO A 588 36.01 13.38 3.96
N ARG A 589 34.92 13.77 3.28
CA ARG A 589 34.75 15.10 2.70
C ARG A 589 33.39 15.71 3.06
N PRO A 590 33.24 17.05 3.07
CA PRO A 590 31.96 17.70 3.33
C PRO A 590 30.88 17.29 2.32
N LEU A 591 29.65 17.11 2.81
CA LEU A 591 28.49 16.71 2.00
C LEU A 591 28.23 17.67 0.83
N GLN A 592 28.38 18.97 1.06
CA GLN A 592 28.17 20.03 0.07
C GLN A 592 29.26 20.06 -1.00
N GLU A 593 30.45 19.54 -0.72
CA GLU A 593 31.49 19.40 -1.73
C GLU A 593 31.31 18.12 -2.56
N GLU A 594 30.74 17.06 -1.96
CA GLU A 594 30.41 15.84 -2.70
C GLU A 594 29.22 16.06 -3.63
N PHE A 595 28.18 16.77 -3.18
CA PHE A 595 26.97 17.04 -3.94
C PHE A 595 26.83 18.54 -4.21
N LEU A 596 27.22 18.96 -5.41
CA LEU A 596 27.25 20.37 -5.82
C LEU A 596 25.93 20.77 -6.48
N PRO A 597 25.40 21.99 -6.24
CA PRO A 597 24.25 22.52 -6.97
C PRO A 597 24.49 22.52 -8.49
N ALA A 598 23.52 22.05 -9.27
CA ALA A 598 23.60 22.10 -10.74
C ALA A 598 23.35 23.51 -11.31
N ASP A 599 22.60 24.33 -10.58
CA ASP A 599 22.23 25.70 -10.95
C ASP A 599 22.03 26.58 -9.70
N ALA A 600 21.87 27.89 -9.92
CA ALA A 600 21.70 28.87 -8.84
C ALA A 600 20.38 28.73 -8.06
N ASN A 601 19.39 28.01 -8.60
CA ASN A 601 18.10 27.78 -7.95
C ASN A 601 18.11 26.53 -7.06
N THR A 602 19.17 25.71 -7.17
CA THR A 602 19.31 24.51 -6.38
C THR A 602 19.84 24.84 -4.99
N GLU A 603 19.05 24.55 -3.96
CA GLU A 603 19.51 24.75 -2.59
C GLU A 603 20.52 23.65 -2.19
N PRO A 604 21.66 24.01 -1.58
CA PRO A 604 22.62 23.04 -1.07
C PRO A 604 22.03 22.15 0.02
N ILE A 605 22.44 20.88 0.04
CA ILE A 605 22.04 19.96 1.10
C ILE A 605 22.71 20.39 2.41
N SER A 606 21.93 20.48 3.47
CA SER A 606 22.40 20.82 4.81
C SER A 606 21.90 19.80 5.84
N GLY A 607 22.65 19.60 6.92
CA GLY A 607 22.24 18.74 8.02
C GLY A 607 22.18 17.24 7.67
N LYS A 608 21.59 16.47 8.58
CA LYS A 608 21.46 15.01 8.43
C LYS A 608 20.48 14.65 7.33
N LEU A 609 20.93 13.81 6.40
CA LEU A 609 20.06 13.18 5.41
C LEU A 609 19.27 12.05 6.06
N ASP A 610 18.08 11.75 5.53
CA ASP A 610 17.28 10.63 6.01
C ASP A 610 17.48 9.36 5.17
N ALA A 611 17.78 9.50 3.87
CA ALA A 611 18.12 8.39 2.99
C ALA A 611 18.88 8.87 1.74
N VAL A 612 19.69 7.98 1.16
CA VAL A 612 20.25 8.13 -0.19
C VAL A 612 20.19 6.78 -0.87
N TYR A 613 19.81 6.74 -2.15
CA TYR A 613 19.85 5.50 -2.91
C TYR A 613 20.02 5.72 -4.40
N TYR A 614 20.55 4.71 -5.07
CA TYR A 614 20.55 4.63 -6.52
C TYR A 614 19.26 3.95 -7.00
N SER A 615 18.46 4.65 -7.80
CA SER A 615 17.29 4.05 -8.45
C SER A 615 17.70 3.41 -9.77
N TYR A 616 17.44 2.10 -9.89
CA TYR A 616 17.58 1.38 -11.15
C TYR A 616 16.48 1.74 -12.14
N HIS A 617 15.31 2.14 -11.65
CA HIS A 617 14.22 2.61 -12.48
C HIS A 617 14.55 3.94 -13.15
N PHE A 618 14.98 4.94 -12.38
CA PHE A 618 15.30 6.28 -12.89
C PHE A 618 16.76 6.46 -13.34
N LYS A 619 17.62 5.46 -13.09
CA LYS A 619 19.06 5.47 -13.38
C LYS A 619 19.79 6.67 -12.79
N SER A 620 19.42 7.08 -11.58
CA SER A 620 19.97 8.26 -10.90
C SER A 620 20.02 8.05 -9.39
N LEU A 621 20.86 8.84 -8.72
CA LEU A 621 20.94 8.92 -7.26
C LEU A 621 19.92 9.95 -6.74
N PHE A 622 19.22 9.56 -5.68
CA PHE A 622 18.28 10.43 -4.96
C PHE A 622 18.68 10.55 -3.50
N LEU A 623 18.61 11.78 -2.98
CA LEU A 623 18.91 12.12 -1.59
C LEU A 623 17.65 12.67 -0.95
N PHE A 624 17.28 12.18 0.24
CA PHE A 624 16.03 12.52 0.92
C PHE A 624 16.31 13.25 2.24
N LYS A 625 15.53 14.30 2.49
CA LYS A 625 15.50 14.99 3.77
C LYS A 625 14.09 15.51 4.05
N GLY A 626 13.51 15.10 5.16
CA GLY A 626 12.15 15.47 5.57
C GLY A 626 11.12 15.04 4.53
N ARG A 627 10.52 16.02 3.85
CA ARG A 627 9.50 15.82 2.79
C ARG A 627 10.04 16.08 1.39
N GLU A 628 11.34 16.31 1.29
CA GLU A 628 12.02 16.79 0.10
C GLU A 628 13.08 15.80 -0.37
N TYR A 629 13.41 15.90 -1.65
CA TYR A 629 14.51 15.16 -2.23
C TYR A 629 15.32 16.00 -3.21
N TRP A 630 16.57 15.60 -3.40
CA TRP A 630 17.46 16.08 -4.46
C TRP A 630 17.77 14.91 -5.40
N GLN A 631 17.91 15.21 -6.68
CA GLN A 631 18.25 14.24 -7.71
C GLN A 631 19.59 14.60 -8.36
N VAL A 632 20.45 13.61 -8.60
CA VAL A 632 21.67 13.80 -9.40
C VAL A 632 21.31 13.85 -10.89
N VAL A 633 21.51 15.01 -11.54
CA VAL A 633 20.93 15.31 -12.87
C VAL A 633 21.64 14.62 -14.05
N SER A 634 22.91 14.25 -13.90
CA SER A 634 23.73 13.69 -14.99
C SER A 634 24.39 12.36 -14.60
N TYR A 635 23.71 11.55 -13.78
CA TYR A 635 24.26 10.26 -13.41
C TYR A 635 24.27 9.31 -14.61
N HIS A 636 25.46 8.86 -15.00
CA HIS A 636 25.62 7.78 -15.97
C HIS A 636 26.58 6.72 -15.41
N PRO A 637 26.19 5.43 -15.33
CA PRO A 637 27.03 4.39 -14.71
C PRO A 637 28.41 4.18 -15.36
N LEU A 638 28.59 4.59 -16.62
CA LEU A 638 29.86 4.49 -17.34
C LEU A 638 30.65 5.80 -17.39
N ASP A 639 30.17 6.85 -16.73
CA ASP A 639 30.90 8.12 -16.66
C ASP A 639 32.15 7.95 -15.77
N PRO A 640 33.38 8.10 -16.31
CA PRO A 640 34.60 8.00 -15.51
C PRO A 640 34.76 9.17 -14.52
N HIS A 641 34.03 10.28 -14.70
CA HIS A 641 34.09 11.44 -13.83
C HIS A 641 32.92 11.42 -12.83
N ARG A 642 33.24 11.27 -11.54
CA ARG A 642 32.25 11.29 -10.46
C ARG A 642 31.89 12.73 -10.07
N THR A 643 31.12 13.40 -10.93
CA THR A 643 30.51 14.70 -10.58
C THR A 643 29.06 14.47 -10.15
N ASN A 644 28.72 14.86 -8.92
CA ASN A 644 27.35 14.76 -8.42
C ASN A 644 26.68 16.13 -8.41
N LEU A 645 26.33 16.62 -9.60
CA LEU A 645 25.48 17.80 -9.72
C LEU A 645 24.05 17.45 -9.33
N ILE A 646 23.48 18.15 -8.37
CA ILE A 646 22.13 17.91 -7.85
C ILE A 646 21.14 18.97 -8.32
N SER A 647 19.86 18.61 -8.40
CA SER A 647 18.72 19.52 -8.55
C SER A 647 17.71 19.24 -7.44
N GLY A 648 17.14 20.30 -6.87
CA GLY A 648 16.16 20.27 -5.78
C GLY A 648 16.28 21.48 -4.83
N PRO A 649 15.57 21.50 -3.70
CA PRO A 649 14.69 20.44 -3.20
C PRO A 649 13.41 20.29 -4.04
N HIS A 650 13.00 19.04 -4.26
CA HIS A 650 11.73 18.67 -4.87
C HIS A 650 10.84 17.99 -3.83
N GLN A 651 9.53 18.18 -3.90
CA GLN A 651 8.60 17.53 -2.98
C GLN A 651 8.46 16.02 -3.30
N VAL A 652 8.65 15.16 -2.29
CA VAL A 652 8.63 13.71 -2.46
C VAL A 652 7.31 13.20 -3.04
N HIS A 653 6.17 13.71 -2.55
CA HIS A 653 4.84 13.30 -3.00
C HIS A 653 4.57 13.60 -4.48
N LEU A 654 5.29 14.55 -5.10
CA LEU A 654 5.16 14.85 -6.52
C LEU A 654 5.80 13.77 -7.39
N ARG A 655 6.81 13.05 -6.89
CA ARG A 655 7.44 11.93 -7.59
C ARG A 655 6.83 10.60 -7.17
N TRP A 656 6.67 10.41 -5.86
CA TRP A 656 6.16 9.21 -5.21
C TRP A 656 4.89 9.52 -4.39
N PRO A 657 3.72 9.73 -5.06
CA PRO A 657 2.44 9.87 -4.37
C PRO A 657 2.00 8.57 -3.68
N ASP A 658 0.93 8.60 -2.88
CA ASP A 658 0.28 7.41 -2.29
C ASP A 658 1.16 6.55 -1.37
N VAL A 659 2.10 7.19 -0.68
CA VAL A 659 2.87 6.57 0.41
C VAL A 659 2.36 7.10 1.75
N CYS A 660 1.18 6.61 2.12
CA CYS A 660 0.36 7.09 3.24
C CYS A 660 0.49 6.22 4.49
N ASP A 661 0.49 6.85 5.65
CA ASP A 661 0.29 6.15 6.92
C ASP A 661 -1.21 5.90 7.10
N THR A 662 -1.56 4.70 7.55
CA THR A 662 -2.94 4.18 7.59
C THR A 662 -3.39 3.80 9.00
N ASP A 663 -2.54 4.04 10.01
CA ASP A 663 -2.76 3.63 11.39
C ASP A 663 -3.00 4.85 12.30
N PRO A 664 -4.09 4.87 13.09
CA PRO A 664 -4.39 5.95 14.02
C PRO A 664 -3.35 6.17 15.12
N VAL A 665 -2.55 5.17 15.52
CA VAL A 665 -1.55 5.28 16.61
C VAL A 665 -0.48 6.35 16.30
N HIS A 666 -0.35 6.74 15.04
CA HIS A 666 0.71 7.61 14.56
C HIS A 666 0.25 8.96 14.01
N VAL A 667 -1.06 9.16 13.92
CA VAL A 667 -1.66 10.46 13.64
C VAL A 667 -1.80 11.18 14.97
N ARG A 668 -0.73 11.86 15.41
CA ARG A 668 -0.89 12.83 16.50
C ARG A 668 -1.79 13.97 16.00
N PRO A 669 -2.75 14.45 16.82
CA PRO A 669 -3.46 15.69 16.52
C PRO A 669 -2.49 16.85 16.29
#